data_AF-A0A3N3DTN8-F1
#
_entry.id   AF-A0A3N3DTN8-F1
#
_cell.length_a   1.000
_cell.length_b   1.000
_cell.length_c   1.000
_cell.angle_alpha   90.00
_cell.angle_beta   90.00
_cell.angle_gamma   90.00
#
_symmetry.space_group_name_H-M   'P 1'
#
loop_
_entity.id
_entity.type
_entity.pdbx_description
1 polymer ?
#
loop_
_entity_poly.entity_id
_entity_poly.type
_entity_poly.pdbx_seq_one_letter_code
_entity_poly.pdbx_strand_id
1 'polypeptide(L)'
;MKKSTLTLMPTVLALAIGMALPAAQAAVSTDANIVGSESQWWNTYKVTLTNDGTKPVELRGAKVVFKSNISMSTPSWSAQGISYPGMKFSSNAQGDTFNNTLALSFDTGSWIKSQLQAGDKIELTLGVSGVLDLALLQDTVRLIADDAEVGEPEISIQLASPVNGAEFTEGQNVAMRANVTATNTEVKTVKFFVDGTQVSSLTQAPFQANWKAVGEGVHTIKAIVEDESGLTQEQAVSITVKADEVEPPVVPEVHELTFMAPTQGQTVTVGEATAIKARVDGELITKLEFWANDRKLGQRVINPEQTVYTQTWTPSEVGNANLKIVVLDKDNQIVKQNALTVVVEEEESFVAPEVHFLAPATGSKFETEETISISVSATDADQDLSQVVVKANNQEICNFDANTTQSFKCDWQPTQAGSVTLKAIATDAQNLSATSQIRITVEETAVEPPPVTPPGGLCADFNVYPDWTRGDHATGGDIMVHKNIAYSAIYWTKSIPGSDDSWSLHLNCDGTEPGTAPLLSLPNPMDPVRLEVAGWPNTFVVASPSTNAPATTTIAAANSDALADTDQLTRAFVTIIEQAELAGTSSIILSSDVLDVATLDKGASFGSVAVKQALTNAMDITGSQLDIDAINALSDDLKGWAQAHNLIISTIAPEASFGWSLNIGDFAYDTHSGRQSVWDEASVFSADLLATLELYKADAANKADFVVFTKSASTAALTSDQWHNALEYVKQVSDYVKTPAMLANIPTDQASGYFMGDSASKPQLRKAAFSNVFALTLDQDSQALTAKIEAYQGAKVPLYYVGEELEKGSLTRIEALNQQLADAEHAMDNEAFLYETPQSQWIPSTVYKWNDFLDGLNAMHNIGVAGNKFWLMNDEADDATNITYAKVAIAAFLAQSMQETIRYNACDENNWSETKYGAPADYPMTASCGQLGQKYADYGVNPVSGLDHAYSCPRDNKMEVSALTHAKWYGAPAPVFAAPDAVLEERGLLVNGAAGRWTNNGHCNDVPEQVDTSKQVWERDNCKIYVGQKAGSFIWDGSSEESVEGCGWWGRGVIQTTGRQNFGTLNHYLGRSHVDPETIGKTIDGVTVEAPPANPLYAELDFCSNPGLICSSEENKEIKWIAGLFYWVTSVQAYNDEGGQYADWNYYNELKKYVDSGLQGSQFIDDVSGIVNRGCPDLTCTTGDVHNVKERRENFKLVLQKLGLDPK
;
A
#
# COMPACT_ATOMS: atom_id res chain seq x y z
N MET A 1 42.50 68.56 21.74
CA MET A 1 43.83 68.79 22.34
C MET A 1 44.63 67.50 22.33
N LYS A 2 45.96 67.63 22.44
CA LYS A 2 47.01 66.60 22.65
C LYS A 2 46.57 65.41 23.54
N LYS A 3 46.85 64.13 23.22
CA LYS A 3 48.15 63.38 23.11
C LYS A 3 48.82 63.02 24.46
N SER A 4 49.22 61.74 24.54
CA SER A 4 50.32 61.15 25.36
C SER A 4 50.01 60.79 26.84
N THR A 5 50.50 59.69 27.44
CA THR A 5 51.56 58.71 27.02
C THR A 5 51.59 57.38 27.85
N LEU A 6 52.26 56.34 27.29
CA LEU A 6 52.89 55.14 27.93
C LEU A 6 51.99 54.04 28.57
N THR A 7 52.28 52.71 28.60
CA THR A 7 53.06 51.73 27.77
C THR A 7 52.94 50.32 28.42
N LEU A 8 52.79 49.22 27.65
CA LEU A 8 53.53 47.92 27.80
C LEU A 8 53.07 46.84 26.77
N MET A 9 53.91 45.82 26.55
CA MET A 9 53.89 44.70 25.55
C MET A 9 52.98 43.50 25.99
N PRO A 10 52.62 42.45 25.18
CA PRO A 10 53.50 41.58 24.34
C PRO A 10 52.91 40.96 23.03
N THR A 11 53.19 39.67 22.73
CA THR A 11 53.63 39.13 21.40
C THR A 11 52.74 38.08 20.69
N VAL A 12 53.09 37.81 19.42
CA VAL A 12 52.47 36.94 18.37
C VAL A 12 52.96 35.46 18.53
N LEU A 13 52.36 34.34 18.07
CA LEU A 13 51.86 33.97 16.72
C LEU A 13 50.89 32.73 16.66
N ALA A 14 50.03 32.76 15.63
CA ALA A 14 49.13 31.78 14.95
C ALA A 14 49.04 30.27 15.30
N LEU A 15 47.79 29.75 15.20
CA LEU A 15 47.39 28.79 14.14
C LEU A 15 45.90 29.00 13.77
N ALA A 16 45.44 28.54 12.60
CA ALA A 16 44.13 28.85 12.03
C ALA A 16 43.18 27.63 11.98
N ILE A 17 41.86 27.90 12.07
CA ILE A 17 40.79 27.03 11.56
C ILE A 17 39.80 27.95 10.84
N GLY A 18 39.52 27.66 9.57
CA GLY A 18 38.41 28.27 8.84
C GLY A 18 37.27 27.27 8.72
N MET A 19 36.03 27.73 8.87
CA MET A 19 34.84 27.00 8.44
C MET A 19 34.32 27.67 7.16
N ALA A 20 33.99 26.85 6.16
CA ALA A 20 33.55 27.32 4.85
C ALA A 20 32.02 27.25 4.74
N LEU A 21 31.40 28.37 4.40
CA LEU A 21 30.00 28.45 3.99
C LEU A 21 29.86 27.98 2.52
N PRO A 22 28.80 27.26 2.14
CA PRO A 22 28.48 27.01 0.73
C PRO A 22 27.87 28.25 0.06
N ALA A 23 28.06 28.37 -1.27
CA ALA A 23 27.29 29.23 -2.18
C ALA A 23 27.27 30.76 -1.94
N ALA A 24 28.45 31.39 -2.00
CA ALA A 24 28.69 32.69 -2.66
C ALA A 24 27.57 33.78 -2.66
N GLN A 25 27.11 34.21 -1.49
CA GLN A 25 26.70 35.62 -1.36
C GLN A 25 27.90 36.51 -1.72
N ALA A 26 27.66 37.55 -2.51
CA ALA A 26 28.66 38.60 -2.67
C ALA A 26 28.87 39.26 -1.30
N ALA A 27 30.09 39.19 -0.77
CA ALA A 27 30.43 39.93 0.45
C ALA A 27 30.32 41.43 0.15
N VAL A 28 29.21 42.02 0.60
CA VAL A 28 28.86 43.42 0.42
C VAL A 28 28.49 44.01 1.78
N SER A 29 29.51 44.47 2.49
CA SER A 29 29.41 45.22 3.74
C SER A 29 28.68 46.54 3.55
N THR A 30 27.87 46.89 4.54
CA THR A 30 27.00 48.06 4.52
C THR A 30 27.34 48.98 5.69
N ASP A 31 27.27 50.29 5.45
CA ASP A 31 27.50 51.33 6.46
C ASP A 31 26.46 52.44 6.25
N ALA A 32 25.86 52.95 7.32
CA ALA A 32 24.83 53.97 7.24
C ALA A 32 25.13 55.12 8.22
N ASN A 33 25.31 56.32 7.67
CA ASN A 33 25.72 57.52 8.39
C ASN A 33 24.81 58.71 8.08
N ILE A 34 24.61 59.59 9.06
CA ILE A 34 23.90 60.86 8.85
C ILE A 34 24.79 61.80 8.02
N VAL A 35 24.26 62.34 6.92
CA VAL A 35 24.98 63.26 6.02
C VAL A 35 24.12 64.50 5.74
N GLY A 36 24.04 65.37 6.74
CA GLY A 36 23.26 66.60 6.70
C GLY A 36 23.09 67.23 8.07
N SER A 37 22.22 68.24 8.16
CA SER A 37 21.73 68.76 9.44
C SER A 37 20.48 67.99 9.87
N GLU A 38 20.49 67.43 11.08
CA GLU A 38 19.31 66.78 11.62
C GLU A 38 18.21 67.79 11.99
N SER A 39 16.96 67.43 11.74
CA SER A 39 15.78 68.16 12.21
C SER A 39 14.63 67.21 12.51
N GLN A 40 13.66 67.64 13.30
CA GLN A 40 12.47 66.83 13.61
C GLN A 40 11.52 66.62 12.40
N TRP A 41 11.78 67.27 11.25
CA TRP A 41 10.88 67.27 10.09
C TRP A 41 11.48 66.69 8.82
N TRP A 42 12.80 66.84 8.62
CA TRP A 42 13.51 66.34 7.45
C TRP A 42 14.93 65.96 7.81
N ASN A 43 15.35 64.75 7.41
CA ASN A 43 16.69 64.21 7.64
C ASN A 43 17.23 63.56 6.37
N THR A 44 18.57 63.55 6.24
CA THR A 44 19.27 62.95 5.10
C THR A 44 20.31 61.95 5.61
N TYR A 45 20.17 60.70 5.19
CA TYR A 45 21.07 59.60 5.54
C TYR A 45 21.80 59.13 4.29
N LYS A 46 23.08 58.77 4.43
CA LYS A 46 23.83 58.08 3.39
C LYS A 46 24.02 56.63 3.79
N VAL A 47 23.64 55.72 2.90
CA VAL A 47 23.96 54.30 2.98
C VAL A 47 25.05 53.99 1.95
N THR A 48 26.14 53.38 2.40
CA THR A 48 27.26 52.97 1.56
C THR A 48 27.33 51.45 1.51
N LEU A 49 27.21 50.88 0.33
CA LEU A 49 27.41 49.45 0.07
C LEU A 49 28.82 49.28 -0.52
N THR A 50 29.65 48.43 0.08
CA THR A 50 31.03 48.18 -0.34
C THR A 50 31.20 46.71 -0.67
N ASN A 51 31.67 46.36 -1.87
CA ASN A 51 32.03 44.97 -2.17
C ASN A 51 33.36 44.63 -1.49
N ASP A 52 33.32 43.95 -0.34
CA ASP A 52 34.50 43.40 0.36
C ASP A 52 34.88 41.99 -0.12
N GLY A 53 34.11 41.42 -1.05
CA GLY A 53 34.43 40.18 -1.74
C GLY A 53 35.62 40.30 -2.71
N THR A 54 36.16 39.15 -3.11
CA THR A 54 37.33 39.08 -4.02
C THR A 54 36.95 39.00 -5.51
N LYS A 55 35.67 39.11 -5.85
CA LYS A 55 35.14 39.02 -7.23
C LYS A 55 34.25 40.24 -7.53
N PRO A 56 34.14 40.68 -8.80
CA PRO A 56 33.14 41.66 -9.19
C PRO A 56 31.71 41.14 -9.01
N VAL A 57 30.78 42.04 -8.68
CA VAL A 57 29.34 41.76 -8.56
C VAL A 57 28.61 42.39 -9.73
N GLU A 58 27.79 41.62 -10.46
CA GLU A 58 26.97 42.13 -11.55
C GLU A 58 25.72 42.84 -11.00
N LEU A 59 25.42 44.05 -11.49
CA LEU A 59 24.27 44.85 -11.00
C LEU A 59 23.08 44.87 -11.97
N ARG A 60 23.16 44.17 -13.10
CA ARG A 60 22.03 44.01 -14.03
C ARG A 60 20.92 43.22 -13.36
N GLY A 61 19.74 43.83 -13.17
CA GLY A 61 18.61 43.21 -12.49
C GLY A 61 18.69 43.22 -10.96
N ALA A 62 19.80 43.70 -10.39
CA ALA A 62 20.04 43.70 -8.96
C ALA A 62 19.04 44.59 -8.20
N LYS A 63 18.75 44.23 -6.94
CA LYS A 63 17.84 44.95 -6.04
C LYS A 63 18.58 45.31 -4.75
N VAL A 64 18.43 46.54 -4.28
CA VAL A 64 18.78 46.89 -2.89
C VAL A 64 17.50 46.87 -2.06
N VAL A 65 17.45 46.01 -1.05
CA VAL A 65 16.30 45.87 -0.14
C VAL A 65 16.68 46.30 1.27
N PHE A 66 15.75 46.90 2.01
CA PHE A 66 15.91 47.28 3.42
C PHE A 66 14.58 47.63 4.08
N LYS A 67 14.47 47.48 5.41
CA LYS A 67 13.31 47.93 6.20
C LYS A 67 13.54 49.33 6.78
N SER A 68 12.46 50.04 7.06
CA SER A 68 12.47 51.34 7.74
C SER A 68 11.25 51.51 8.64
N ASN A 69 11.37 52.35 9.66
CA ASN A 69 10.25 52.76 10.53
C ASN A 69 9.32 53.80 9.89
N ILE A 70 9.69 54.34 8.72
CA ILE A 70 8.95 55.38 7.98
C ILE A 70 9.03 55.14 6.48
N SER A 71 7.95 55.47 5.76
CA SER A 71 7.95 55.47 4.29
C SER A 71 8.88 56.55 3.73
N MET A 72 9.39 56.33 2.52
CA MET A 72 10.31 57.27 1.85
C MET A 72 10.15 57.31 0.34
N SER A 73 10.75 58.33 -0.28
CA SER A 73 10.86 58.46 -1.74
C SER A 73 12.13 57.80 -2.27
N THR A 74 12.19 57.60 -3.59
CA THR A 74 13.36 57.04 -4.29
C THR A 74 14.69 57.67 -3.84
N PRO A 75 15.67 56.88 -3.36
CA PRO A 75 17.01 57.38 -3.04
C PRO A 75 17.71 57.95 -4.27
N SER A 76 18.63 58.90 -4.06
CA SER A 76 19.61 59.24 -5.09
C SER A 76 20.81 58.30 -5.06
N TRP A 77 21.33 57.96 -6.24
CA TRP A 77 22.43 57.02 -6.44
C TRP A 77 23.71 57.74 -6.84
N SER A 78 24.85 57.29 -6.30
CA SER A 78 26.16 57.52 -6.89
C SER A 78 27.07 56.31 -6.67
N ALA A 79 27.96 56.03 -7.62
CA ALA A 79 28.95 54.97 -7.52
C ALA A 79 30.21 55.36 -8.30
N GLN A 80 31.38 54.90 -7.87
CA GLN A 80 32.61 55.08 -8.66
C GLN A 80 32.74 53.95 -9.69
N GLY A 81 33.15 54.28 -10.92
CA GLY A 81 33.42 53.30 -11.97
C GLY A 81 32.19 52.69 -12.67
N ILE A 82 30.99 52.81 -12.11
CA ILE A 82 29.74 52.21 -12.60
C ILE A 82 28.91 53.25 -13.38
N SER A 83 28.22 52.81 -14.43
CA SER A 83 27.23 53.62 -15.17
C SER A 83 26.03 53.98 -14.29
N TYR A 84 25.31 55.04 -14.63
CA TYR A 84 24.09 55.40 -13.89
C TYR A 84 22.95 54.41 -14.24
N PRO A 85 22.34 53.73 -13.26
CA PRO A 85 21.27 52.77 -13.51
C PRO A 85 19.92 53.47 -13.73
N GLY A 86 19.02 52.82 -14.46
CA GLY A 86 17.59 53.02 -14.28
C GLY A 86 17.19 52.53 -12.89
N MET A 87 16.35 53.28 -12.18
CA MET A 87 15.96 52.96 -10.81
C MET A 87 14.45 52.96 -10.66
N LYS A 88 13.89 51.87 -10.12
CA LYS A 88 12.49 51.78 -9.69
C LYS A 88 12.47 51.50 -8.20
N PHE A 89 11.76 52.33 -7.44
CA PHE A 89 11.68 52.22 -5.98
C PHE A 89 10.25 52.01 -5.50
N SER A 90 10.08 51.16 -4.49
CA SER A 90 8.84 50.96 -3.75
C SER A 90 9.12 50.98 -2.24
N SER A 91 8.17 51.51 -1.47
CA SER A 91 8.20 51.59 0.00
C SER A 91 6.81 51.20 0.51
N ASN A 92 6.64 49.92 0.88
CA ASN A 92 5.35 49.31 1.17
C ASN A 92 5.22 49.04 2.68
N ALA A 93 4.07 49.37 3.30
CA ALA A 93 3.87 49.14 4.73
C ALA A 93 3.73 47.64 5.06
N GLN A 94 4.40 47.18 6.11
CA GLN A 94 4.29 45.84 6.70
C GLN A 94 4.37 45.97 8.24
N GLY A 95 3.20 45.90 8.89
CA GLY A 95 3.08 46.18 10.34
C GLY A 95 3.54 47.60 10.69
N ASP A 96 4.38 47.73 11.72
CA ASP A 96 4.98 48.99 12.16
C ASP A 96 6.20 49.44 11.32
N THR A 97 6.51 48.73 10.22
CA THR A 97 7.66 49.01 9.36
C THR A 97 7.27 49.15 7.88
N PHE A 98 8.21 49.58 7.05
CA PHE A 98 8.08 49.66 5.60
C PHE A 98 9.18 48.83 4.95
N ASN A 99 8.81 47.95 4.03
CA ASN A 99 9.73 47.23 3.17
C ASN A 99 10.07 48.10 1.97
N ASN A 100 11.35 48.41 1.79
CA ASN A 100 11.85 49.25 0.72
C ASN A 100 12.65 48.41 -0.27
N THR A 101 12.40 48.62 -1.56
CA THR A 101 13.09 47.92 -2.65
C THR A 101 13.48 48.92 -3.73
N LEU A 102 14.79 49.03 -4.00
CA LEU A 102 15.37 49.77 -5.12
C LEU A 102 15.85 48.77 -6.18
N ALA A 103 15.06 48.55 -7.22
CA ALA A 103 15.46 47.74 -8.37
C ALA A 103 16.31 48.56 -9.34
N LEU A 104 17.43 47.98 -9.79
CA LEU A 104 18.41 48.59 -10.70
C LEU A 104 18.30 47.95 -12.09
N SER A 105 18.29 48.79 -13.13
CA SER A 105 18.35 48.36 -14.53
C SER A 105 19.47 49.06 -15.28
N PHE A 106 20.05 48.38 -16.27
CA PHE A 106 21.20 48.84 -17.04
C PHE A 106 21.04 48.49 -18.52
N ASP A 107 21.28 49.45 -19.41
CA ASP A 107 21.20 49.23 -20.86
C ASP A 107 22.21 48.18 -21.36
N THR A 108 21.92 47.55 -22.50
CA THR A 108 22.70 46.44 -23.06
C THR A 108 23.94 46.88 -23.86
N GLY A 109 24.26 48.18 -23.89
CA GLY A 109 25.40 48.72 -24.63
C GLY A 109 26.76 48.32 -24.04
N SER A 110 27.74 48.00 -24.88
CA SER A 110 29.11 47.59 -24.46
C SER A 110 29.92 48.68 -23.74
N TRP A 111 29.42 49.91 -23.66
CA TRP A 111 29.97 51.03 -22.90
C TRP A 111 29.38 51.13 -21.47
N ILE A 112 28.35 50.34 -21.15
CA ILE A 112 27.70 50.31 -19.84
C ILE A 112 28.54 49.48 -18.87
N LYS A 113 29.02 50.13 -17.81
CA LYS A 113 29.72 49.48 -16.71
C LYS A 113 28.71 49.14 -15.62
N SER A 114 28.39 47.86 -15.46
CA SER A 114 27.40 47.37 -14.51
C SER A 114 27.99 46.49 -13.41
N GLN A 115 29.32 46.29 -13.38
CA GLN A 115 29.99 45.43 -12.40
C GLN A 115 30.68 46.24 -11.30
N LEU A 116 30.24 46.03 -10.05
CA LEU A 116 30.86 46.56 -8.84
C LEU A 116 32.11 45.74 -8.49
N GLN A 117 33.31 46.31 -8.71
CA GLN A 117 34.57 45.59 -8.48
C GLN A 117 34.86 45.41 -6.99
N ALA A 118 35.79 44.50 -6.66
CA ALA A 118 36.28 44.31 -5.30
C ALA A 118 36.88 45.62 -4.74
N GLY A 119 36.36 46.09 -3.61
CA GLY A 119 36.70 47.35 -2.95
C GLY A 119 35.93 48.59 -3.42
N ASP A 120 35.19 48.51 -4.53
CA ASP A 120 34.38 49.63 -5.03
C ASP A 120 33.09 49.80 -4.20
N LYS A 121 32.46 50.98 -4.33
CA LYS A 121 31.35 51.41 -3.48
C LYS A 121 30.19 52.03 -4.26
N ILE A 122 28.98 51.74 -3.77
CA ILE A 122 27.73 52.43 -4.08
C ILE A 122 27.39 53.31 -2.87
N GLU A 123 26.94 54.55 -3.11
CA GLU A 123 26.34 55.42 -2.11
C GLU A 123 24.90 55.76 -2.50
N LEU A 124 23.95 55.41 -1.64
CA LEU A 124 22.55 55.82 -1.69
C LEU A 124 22.34 56.98 -0.71
N THR A 125 21.62 58.02 -1.14
CA THR A 125 21.19 59.10 -0.23
C THR A 125 19.68 59.02 -0.02
N LEU A 126 19.27 58.72 1.21
CA LEU A 126 17.88 58.61 1.66
C LEU A 126 17.44 59.96 2.24
N GLY A 127 16.44 60.59 1.62
CA GLY A 127 15.77 61.78 2.16
C GLY A 127 14.45 61.38 2.79
N VAL A 128 14.25 61.67 4.08
CA VAL A 128 13.08 61.20 4.83
C VAL A 128 12.47 62.29 5.69
N SER A 129 11.14 62.25 5.85
CA SER A 129 10.37 63.19 6.68
C SER A 129 10.17 62.65 8.09
N GLY A 130 11.24 62.51 8.86
CA GLY A 130 11.24 61.93 10.20
C GLY A 130 12.62 61.42 10.58
N VAL A 131 12.75 60.75 11.73
CA VAL A 131 14.00 60.10 12.14
C VAL A 131 13.96 58.65 11.70
N LEU A 132 14.98 58.21 10.95
CA LEU A 132 15.11 56.84 10.48
C LEU A 132 15.75 55.97 11.57
N ASP A 133 15.20 54.78 11.81
CA ASP A 133 15.85 53.78 12.65
C ASP A 133 17.09 53.23 11.91
N LEU A 134 18.27 53.65 12.37
CA LEU A 134 19.54 53.26 11.77
C LEU A 134 19.95 51.81 12.09
N ALA A 135 19.51 51.25 13.22
CA ALA A 135 19.79 49.85 13.53
C ALA A 135 18.96 48.96 12.60
N LEU A 136 17.65 49.19 12.53
CA LEU A 136 16.77 48.49 11.58
C LEU A 136 17.27 48.60 10.13
N LEU A 137 17.73 49.78 9.72
CA LEU A 137 18.29 49.98 8.38
C LEU A 137 19.58 49.17 8.16
N GLN A 138 20.55 49.26 9.07
CA GLN A 138 21.84 48.55 8.95
C GLN A 138 21.65 47.03 9.00
N ASP A 139 20.83 46.55 9.93
CA ASP A 139 20.56 45.13 10.13
C ASP A 139 19.82 44.51 8.93
N THR A 140 19.01 45.27 8.19
CA THR A 140 18.18 44.75 7.08
C THR A 140 18.66 45.11 5.67
N VAL A 141 19.58 46.07 5.49
CA VAL A 141 19.99 46.48 4.14
C VAL A 141 20.85 45.44 3.44
N ARG A 142 20.43 44.99 2.25
CA ARG A 142 21.12 43.97 1.42
C ARG A 142 21.11 44.36 -0.05
N LEU A 143 22.16 43.96 -0.78
CA LEU A 143 22.22 43.97 -2.25
C LEU A 143 22.03 42.55 -2.75
N ILE A 144 20.99 42.32 -3.55
CA ILE A 144 20.68 41.04 -4.20
C ILE A 144 21.10 41.17 -5.66
N ALA A 145 21.95 40.25 -6.13
CA ALA A 145 22.52 40.23 -7.47
C ALA A 145 22.52 38.78 -8.02
N ASP A 146 22.10 38.62 -9.29
CA ASP A 146 21.63 37.38 -9.92
C ASP A 146 20.39 36.72 -9.29
N ASP A 147 19.60 36.02 -10.12
CA ASP A 147 18.31 35.37 -9.81
C ASP A 147 18.46 34.08 -8.96
N ALA A 148 19.31 34.12 -7.94
CA ALA A 148 19.18 33.22 -6.81
C ALA A 148 18.12 33.81 -5.86
N GLU A 149 16.90 33.29 -5.90
CA GLU A 149 15.94 33.49 -4.81
C GLU A 149 16.43 32.77 -3.55
N VAL A 150 17.36 33.41 -2.84
CA VAL A 150 17.43 33.29 -1.39
C VAL A 150 16.20 34.04 -0.89
N GLY A 151 15.10 33.30 -0.68
CA GLY A 151 13.89 33.82 -0.08
C GLY A 151 14.17 34.47 1.28
N GLU A 152 13.22 35.24 1.80
CA GLU A 152 13.35 35.75 3.17
C GLU A 152 13.61 34.55 4.12
N PRO A 153 14.46 34.72 5.16
CA PRO A 153 14.63 33.67 6.15
C PRO A 153 13.26 33.31 6.72
N GLU A 154 12.96 32.02 6.77
CA GLU A 154 11.69 31.50 7.25
C GLU A 154 11.97 30.38 8.25
N ILE A 155 11.18 30.35 9.32
CA ILE A 155 11.19 29.26 10.29
C ILE A 155 9.76 28.80 10.54
N SER A 156 9.58 27.50 10.74
CA SER A 156 8.34 26.91 11.23
C SER A 156 8.62 26.03 12.45
N ILE A 157 7.62 25.89 13.32
CA ILE A 157 7.69 25.04 14.51
C ILE A 157 6.40 24.24 14.66
N GLN A 158 6.54 22.94 14.87
CA GLN A 158 5.45 22.02 15.19
C GLN A 158 5.79 21.28 16.48
N LEU A 159 5.03 21.51 17.54
CA LEU A 159 5.09 20.81 18.82
C LEU A 159 4.43 19.43 18.67
N ALA A 160 5.20 18.45 18.22
CA ALA A 160 4.76 17.08 17.95
C ALA A 160 4.42 16.28 19.22
N SER A 161 4.93 16.69 20.39
CA SER A 161 4.51 16.13 21.69
C SER A 161 4.68 17.17 22.80
N PRO A 162 3.82 17.19 23.83
CA PRO A 162 2.53 16.48 23.88
C PRO A 162 1.54 17.05 22.85
N VAL A 163 0.52 16.28 22.49
CA VAL A 163 -0.59 16.77 21.65
C VAL A 163 -1.57 17.61 22.47
N ASN A 164 -2.34 18.48 21.81
CA ASN A 164 -3.36 19.30 22.48
C ASN A 164 -4.47 18.41 23.06
N GLY A 165 -4.78 18.59 24.34
CA GLY A 165 -5.73 17.78 25.10
C GLY A 165 -5.12 16.55 25.79
N ALA A 166 -3.81 16.31 25.68
CA ALA A 166 -3.17 15.19 26.38
C ALA A 166 -3.32 15.29 27.91
N GLU A 167 -3.44 14.14 28.57
CA GLU A 167 -3.59 14.04 30.03
C GLU A 167 -2.39 13.35 30.67
N PHE A 168 -1.98 13.83 31.84
CA PHE A 168 -0.89 13.29 32.66
C PHE A 168 -1.31 13.33 34.14
N THR A 169 -0.63 12.59 35.03
CA THR A 169 -0.76 12.79 36.48
C THR A 169 0.39 13.63 37.03
N GLU A 170 0.17 14.36 38.12
CA GLU A 170 1.24 15.11 38.78
C GLU A 170 2.42 14.16 39.11
N GLY A 171 3.64 14.61 38.87
CA GLY A 171 4.85 13.80 39.00
C GLY A 171 5.26 12.97 37.78
N GLN A 172 4.42 12.79 36.75
CA GLN A 172 4.84 12.14 35.50
C GLN A 172 5.81 13.00 34.69
N ASN A 173 6.64 12.37 33.85
CA ASN A 173 7.49 13.09 32.89
C ASN A 173 6.72 13.32 31.58
N VAL A 174 6.41 14.58 31.28
CA VAL A 174 5.88 15.05 30.01
C VAL A 174 7.04 15.21 29.02
N ALA A 175 7.09 14.37 28.00
CA ALA A 175 8.07 14.47 26.92
C ALA A 175 7.63 15.52 25.89
N MET A 176 8.36 16.62 25.83
CA MET A 176 8.13 17.72 24.87
C MET A 176 9.05 17.56 23.67
N ARG A 177 8.49 17.61 22.46
CA ARG A 177 9.19 17.35 21.20
C ARG A 177 8.75 18.36 20.16
N ALA A 178 9.69 19.10 19.57
CA ALA A 178 9.41 20.07 18.52
C ALA A 178 10.13 19.71 17.23
N ASN A 179 9.36 19.57 16.16
CA ASN A 179 9.87 19.56 14.79
C ASN A 179 10.04 21.01 14.36
N VAL A 180 11.19 21.35 13.77
CA VAL A 180 11.52 22.73 13.38
C VAL A 180 12.12 22.69 11.99
N THR A 181 11.59 23.53 11.09
CA THR A 181 12.22 23.81 9.80
C THR A 181 12.78 25.21 9.81
N ALA A 182 13.92 25.38 9.13
CA ALA A 182 14.56 26.66 8.89
C ALA A 182 15.00 26.72 7.44
N THR A 183 14.52 27.72 6.71
CA THR A 183 14.73 27.92 5.27
C THR A 183 15.46 29.24 5.10
N ASN A 184 16.56 29.25 4.34
CA ASN A 184 17.45 30.41 4.17
C ASN A 184 18.02 30.97 5.50
N THR A 185 18.02 30.17 6.57
CA THR A 185 18.49 30.50 7.91
C THR A 185 18.83 29.21 8.69
N GLU A 186 19.48 29.32 9.85
CA GLU A 186 19.77 28.20 10.75
C GLU A 186 19.09 28.38 12.12
N VAL A 187 18.69 27.28 12.76
CA VAL A 187 18.06 27.31 14.10
C VAL A 187 19.10 27.63 15.16
N LYS A 188 18.93 28.77 15.82
CA LYS A 188 19.80 29.27 16.90
C LYS A 188 19.41 28.70 18.25
N THR A 189 18.13 28.76 18.62
CA THR A 189 17.59 28.10 19.82
C THR A 189 16.14 27.65 19.67
N VAL A 190 15.79 26.50 20.25
CA VAL A 190 14.41 26.13 20.59
C VAL A 190 14.27 26.12 22.11
N LYS A 191 13.33 26.89 22.64
CA LYS A 191 13.07 27.05 24.07
C LYS A 191 11.70 26.47 24.41
N PHE A 192 11.65 25.52 25.34
CA PHE A 192 10.38 24.98 25.85
C PHE A 192 9.99 25.68 27.15
N PHE A 193 8.70 25.94 27.31
CA PHE A 193 8.08 26.60 28.45
C PHE A 193 6.87 25.81 28.93
N VAL A 194 6.63 25.85 30.24
CA VAL A 194 5.35 25.44 30.84
C VAL A 194 4.81 26.60 31.67
N ASP A 195 3.58 27.02 31.38
CA ASP A 195 2.91 28.16 32.02
C ASP A 195 3.75 29.44 32.05
N GLY A 196 4.50 29.66 30.96
CA GLY A 196 5.42 30.80 30.80
C GLY A 196 6.78 30.66 31.49
N THR A 197 7.05 29.56 32.22
CA THR A 197 8.36 29.27 32.82
C THR A 197 9.20 28.42 31.88
N GLN A 198 10.41 28.87 31.53
CA GLN A 198 11.30 28.14 30.62
C GLN A 198 11.83 26.86 31.29
N VAL A 199 11.60 25.70 30.67
CA VAL A 199 12.11 24.39 31.10
C VAL A 199 13.46 24.09 30.48
N SER A 200 13.66 24.43 29.20
CA SER A 200 14.89 24.11 28.46
C SER A 200 15.15 25.12 27.34
N SER A 201 16.40 25.11 26.85
CA SER A 201 16.82 25.80 25.63
C SER A 201 17.83 24.91 24.91
N LEU A 202 17.60 24.62 23.64
CA LEU A 202 18.34 23.66 22.83
C LEU A 202 18.83 24.32 21.55
N THR A 203 20.07 24.08 21.15
CA THR A 203 20.70 24.70 19.97
C THR A 203 20.90 23.71 18.81
N GLN A 204 20.50 22.44 18.96
CA GLN A 204 20.67 21.38 17.97
C GLN A 204 19.50 20.40 18.00
N ALA A 205 19.14 19.86 16.83
CA ALA A 205 18.14 18.83 16.68
C ALA A 205 18.69 17.44 17.13
N PRO A 206 17.83 16.50 17.56
CA PRO A 206 16.38 16.62 17.73
C PRO A 206 16.01 17.48 18.96
N PHE A 207 15.08 18.42 18.79
CA PHE A 207 14.67 19.34 19.85
C PHE A 207 13.69 18.68 20.82
N GLN A 208 14.23 18.08 21.89
CA GLN A 208 13.46 17.32 22.88
C GLN A 208 13.81 17.75 24.30
N ALA A 209 12.82 17.87 25.17
CA ALA A 209 13.02 18.14 26.59
C ALA A 209 11.92 17.49 27.43
N ASN A 210 12.27 17.07 28.65
CA ASN A 210 11.29 16.50 29.58
C ASN A 210 10.94 17.54 30.65
N TRP A 211 9.65 17.76 30.88
CA TRP A 211 9.13 18.47 32.04
C TRP A 211 8.51 17.45 33.01
N LYS A 212 8.81 17.57 34.31
CA LYS A 212 8.08 16.80 35.31
C LYS A 212 6.79 17.56 35.64
N ALA A 213 5.64 16.93 35.45
CA ALA A 213 4.33 17.50 35.75
C ALA A 213 4.28 17.94 37.22
N VAL A 214 3.98 19.22 37.45
CA VAL A 214 3.91 19.83 38.79
C VAL A 214 2.80 20.87 38.78
N GLY A 215 1.91 20.80 39.77
CA GLY A 215 0.62 21.47 39.78
C GLY A 215 -0.47 20.63 39.13
N GLU A 216 -1.71 20.84 39.59
CA GLU A 216 -2.91 20.21 39.03
C GLU A 216 -3.68 21.22 38.16
N GLY A 217 -4.36 20.73 37.13
CA GLY A 217 -5.24 21.50 36.26
C GLY A 217 -4.77 21.51 34.80
N VAL A 218 -5.16 22.55 34.07
CA VAL A 218 -4.73 22.73 32.68
C VAL A 218 -3.42 23.50 32.64
N HIS A 219 -2.41 22.91 32.03
CA HIS A 219 -1.09 23.51 31.82
C HIS A 219 -0.87 23.83 30.35
N THR A 220 -0.23 24.96 30.06
CA THR A 220 0.14 25.37 28.70
C THR A 220 1.59 25.00 28.44
N ILE A 221 1.83 24.01 27.58
CA ILE A 221 3.17 23.72 27.05
C ILE A 221 3.38 24.60 25.82
N LYS A 222 4.47 25.36 25.78
CA LYS A 222 4.82 26.23 24.64
C LYS A 222 6.26 26.01 24.20
N ALA A 223 6.50 25.85 22.91
CA ALA A 223 7.82 25.89 22.32
C ALA A 223 7.99 27.17 21.49
N ILE A 224 9.17 27.79 21.60
CA ILE A 224 9.56 28.98 20.83
C ILE A 224 10.87 28.66 20.10
N VAL A 225 10.88 28.76 18.77
CA VAL A 225 12.10 28.74 17.96
C VAL A 225 12.60 30.17 17.76
N GLU A 226 13.92 30.33 17.78
CA GLU A 226 14.67 31.51 17.37
C GLU A 226 15.74 31.06 16.37
N ASP A 227 15.94 31.79 15.28
CA ASP A 227 16.95 31.51 14.25
C ASP A 227 18.16 32.44 14.36
N GLU A 228 19.19 32.23 13.53
CA GLU A 228 20.38 33.09 13.48
C GLU A 228 20.11 34.47 12.84
N SER A 229 18.96 34.67 12.18
CA SER A 229 18.51 35.98 11.67
C SER A 229 17.75 36.83 12.72
N GLY A 230 17.34 36.23 13.83
CA GLY A 230 16.55 36.85 14.90
C GLY A 230 15.03 36.71 14.76
N LEU A 231 14.54 35.96 13.76
CA LEU A 231 13.15 35.55 13.66
C LEU A 231 12.77 34.63 14.82
N THR A 232 11.52 34.73 15.24
CA THR A 232 10.94 33.84 16.24
C THR A 232 9.55 33.37 15.83
N GLN A 233 9.26 32.10 16.13
CA GLN A 233 7.94 31.49 15.96
C GLN A 233 7.62 30.70 17.23
N GLU A 234 6.35 30.62 17.60
CA GLU A 234 5.91 29.86 18.78
C GLU A 234 4.65 29.05 18.52
N GLN A 235 4.58 27.87 19.16
CA GLN A 235 3.37 27.07 19.21
C GLN A 235 3.14 26.58 20.64
N ALA A 236 1.88 26.58 21.05
CA ALA A 236 1.46 26.09 22.36
C ALA A 236 0.32 25.07 22.25
N VAL A 237 0.29 24.16 23.21
CA VAL A 237 -0.78 23.17 23.42
C VAL A 237 -1.22 23.21 24.89
N SER A 238 -2.49 22.91 25.13
CA SER A 238 -3.01 22.70 26.48
C SER A 238 -2.97 21.22 26.82
N ILE A 239 -2.46 20.87 27.99
CA ILE A 239 -2.54 19.52 28.57
C ILE A 239 -3.25 19.58 29.92
N THR A 240 -3.83 18.47 30.38
CA THR A 240 -4.42 18.40 31.72
C THR A 240 -3.54 17.53 32.62
N VAL A 241 -2.93 18.13 33.65
CA VAL A 241 -2.32 17.38 34.74
C VAL A 241 -3.40 17.14 35.79
N LYS A 242 -3.80 15.88 35.95
CA LYS A 242 -4.69 15.47 37.04
C LYS A 242 -3.89 15.38 38.33
N ALA A 243 -4.58 15.55 39.46
CA ALA A 243 -4.04 15.20 40.77
C ALA A 243 -3.33 13.85 40.67
N ASP A 244 -2.07 13.80 41.12
CA ASP A 244 -1.54 12.54 41.61
C ASP A 244 -2.46 12.16 42.76
N GLU A 245 -3.19 11.05 42.65
CA GLU A 245 -4.01 10.59 43.78
C GLU A 245 -3.04 10.23 44.89
N VAL A 246 -2.85 11.16 45.83
CA VAL A 246 -1.99 10.95 46.99
C VAL A 246 -2.64 9.87 47.83
N GLU A 247 -2.25 8.62 47.55
CA GLU A 247 -2.56 7.50 48.41
C GLU A 247 -2.17 7.87 49.85
N PRO A 248 -3.04 7.58 50.83
CA PRO A 248 -2.71 7.80 52.22
C PRO A 248 -1.39 7.10 52.52
N PRO A 249 -0.45 7.83 53.16
CA PRO A 249 0.99 7.76 52.93
C PRO A 249 1.48 6.34 52.67
N VAL A 250 1.66 5.98 51.37
CA VAL A 250 1.68 4.61 50.83
C VAL A 250 2.17 3.62 51.88
N VAL A 251 1.19 3.08 52.59
CA VAL A 251 1.45 2.08 53.63
C VAL A 251 1.88 0.85 52.84
N PRO A 252 2.97 0.15 53.23
CA PRO A 252 3.33 -1.08 52.56
C PRO A 252 2.10 -1.97 52.46
N GLU A 253 1.61 -2.20 51.24
CA GLU A 253 0.36 -2.91 51.02
C GLU A 253 0.68 -4.29 50.49
N VAL A 254 -0.11 -5.27 50.92
CA VAL A 254 0.06 -6.66 50.54
C VAL A 254 -1.27 -7.10 49.95
N HIS A 255 -1.43 -6.85 48.65
CA HIS A 255 -2.58 -7.26 47.85
C HIS A 255 -2.86 -8.75 48.04
N GLU A 256 -1.82 -9.58 47.99
CA GLU A 256 -1.93 -11.01 48.27
C GLU A 256 -0.87 -11.51 49.27
N LEU A 257 -1.31 -12.30 50.24
CA LEU A 257 -0.45 -13.12 51.09
C LEU A 257 -1.17 -14.43 51.40
N THR A 258 -1.14 -15.35 50.46
CA THR A 258 -1.82 -16.65 50.55
C THR A 258 -0.80 -17.77 50.61
N PHE A 259 -1.10 -18.81 51.40
CA PHE A 259 -0.41 -20.08 51.24
C PHE A 259 -1.00 -20.78 50.01
N MET A 260 -0.14 -21.11 49.05
CA MET A 260 -0.47 -22.02 47.95
C MET A 260 -0.31 -23.48 48.38
N ALA A 261 0.64 -23.76 49.28
CA ALA A 261 0.84 -25.06 49.90
C ALA A 261 1.66 -24.92 51.21
N PRO A 262 1.49 -25.81 52.19
CA PRO A 262 0.31 -26.66 52.38
C PRO A 262 -0.95 -25.82 52.64
N THR A 263 -2.13 -26.42 52.72
CA THR A 263 -3.40 -25.73 53.01
C THR A 263 -3.82 -25.89 54.48
N GLN A 264 -4.79 -25.09 54.94
CA GLN A 264 -5.29 -25.15 56.32
C GLN A 264 -5.91 -26.52 56.62
N GLY A 265 -5.39 -27.17 57.66
CA GLY A 265 -5.80 -28.50 58.09
C GLY A 265 -5.21 -29.66 57.28
N GLN A 266 -4.35 -29.40 56.29
CA GLN A 266 -3.69 -30.44 55.52
C GLN A 266 -2.86 -31.37 56.42
N THR A 267 -2.99 -32.68 56.24
CA THR A 267 -2.08 -33.66 56.84
C THR A 267 -0.74 -33.65 56.10
N VAL A 268 0.37 -33.70 56.84
CA VAL A 268 1.74 -33.85 56.33
C VAL A 268 2.51 -34.88 57.17
N THR A 269 3.44 -35.62 56.56
CA THR A 269 4.09 -36.76 57.21
C THR A 269 5.38 -36.38 57.94
N VAL A 270 5.61 -36.92 59.13
CA VAL A 270 6.89 -36.73 59.87
C VAL A 270 8.08 -37.21 59.03
N GLY A 271 9.14 -36.39 58.97
CA GLY A 271 10.38 -36.73 58.27
C GLY A 271 10.38 -36.38 56.78
N GLU A 272 9.22 -36.09 56.18
CA GLU A 272 9.12 -35.72 54.77
C GLU A 272 9.29 -34.22 54.51
N ALA A 273 9.84 -33.87 53.34
CA ALA A 273 10.14 -32.49 52.98
C ALA A 273 8.90 -31.78 52.41
N THR A 274 8.12 -31.13 53.27
CA THR A 274 6.96 -30.30 52.89
C THR A 274 7.42 -28.96 52.31
N ALA A 275 6.94 -28.60 51.12
CA ALA A 275 7.20 -27.29 50.53
C ALA A 275 6.16 -26.25 50.99
N ILE A 276 6.59 -25.27 51.79
CA ILE A 276 5.77 -24.09 52.11
C ILE A 276 5.87 -23.12 50.94
N LYS A 277 4.82 -23.03 50.14
CA LYS A 277 4.67 -22.12 49.00
C LYS A 277 3.71 -21.01 49.38
N ALA A 278 4.13 -19.77 49.21
CA ALA A 278 3.29 -18.59 49.40
C ALA A 278 3.23 -17.78 48.11
N ARG A 279 2.03 -17.35 47.73
CA ARG A 279 1.85 -16.26 46.76
C ARG A 279 1.87 -14.96 47.55
N VAL A 280 2.75 -14.05 47.13
CA VAL A 280 2.93 -12.74 47.75
C VAL A 280 2.96 -11.70 46.65
N ASP A 281 2.03 -10.77 46.75
CA ASP A 281 1.91 -9.61 45.88
C ASP A 281 1.60 -8.37 46.72
N GLY A 282 2.11 -7.21 46.31
CA GLY A 282 2.03 -5.99 47.09
C GLY A 282 3.19 -5.03 46.87
N GLU A 283 3.02 -3.82 47.40
CA GLU A 283 3.86 -2.66 47.13
C GLU A 283 4.63 -2.19 48.38
N LEU A 284 5.84 -1.67 48.16
CA LEU A 284 6.79 -1.24 49.20
C LEU A 284 7.20 -2.30 50.25
N ILE A 285 6.82 -3.55 50.01
CA ILE A 285 7.26 -4.73 50.76
C ILE A 285 8.60 -5.26 50.24
N THR A 286 9.47 -5.76 51.12
CA THR A 286 10.85 -6.14 50.72
C THR A 286 11.26 -7.55 51.14
N LYS A 287 10.61 -8.15 52.15
CA LYS A 287 11.01 -9.45 52.70
C LYS A 287 9.82 -10.31 53.04
N LEU A 288 9.93 -11.59 52.71
CA LEU A 288 9.03 -12.64 53.15
C LEU A 288 9.78 -13.61 54.07
N GLU A 289 9.28 -13.81 55.27
CA GLU A 289 9.79 -14.81 56.20
C GLU A 289 8.87 -16.02 56.31
N PHE A 290 9.46 -17.20 56.44
CA PHE A 290 8.76 -18.47 56.64
C PHE A 290 9.08 -19.02 58.01
N TRP A 291 8.05 -19.45 58.73
CA TRP A 291 8.12 -19.95 60.10
C TRP A 291 7.31 -21.24 60.25
N ALA A 292 7.79 -22.17 61.08
CA ALA A 292 7.04 -23.31 61.58
C ALA A 292 7.07 -23.29 63.11
N ASN A 293 5.89 -23.30 63.72
CA ASN A 293 5.67 -22.95 65.12
C ASN A 293 6.39 -21.63 65.44
N ASP A 294 7.20 -21.58 66.49
CA ASP A 294 7.97 -20.39 66.87
C ASP A 294 9.37 -20.32 66.22
N ARG A 295 9.69 -21.20 65.25
CA ARG A 295 11.00 -21.25 64.59
C ARG A 295 10.96 -20.66 63.18
N LYS A 296 11.78 -19.64 62.93
CA LYS A 296 12.06 -19.14 61.58
C LYS A 296 12.82 -20.20 60.78
N LEU A 297 12.27 -20.56 59.63
CA LEU A 297 12.83 -21.52 58.68
C LEU A 297 13.75 -20.85 57.67
N GLY A 298 13.37 -19.65 57.24
CA GLY A 298 14.12 -18.88 56.25
C GLY A 298 13.48 -17.53 55.96
N GLN A 299 14.14 -16.76 55.11
CA GLN A 299 13.61 -15.53 54.52
C GLN A 299 13.93 -15.48 53.03
N ARG A 300 13.16 -14.70 52.28
CA ARG A 300 13.40 -14.34 50.89
C ARG A 300 13.27 -12.83 50.75
N VAL A 301 14.08 -12.25 49.87
CA VAL A 301 13.84 -10.90 49.36
C VAL A 301 12.66 -10.99 48.40
N ILE A 302 11.74 -10.03 48.49
CA ILE A 302 10.61 -9.93 47.56
C ILE A 302 11.09 -9.12 46.35
N ASN A 303 10.94 -9.70 45.16
CA ASN A 303 11.26 -9.11 43.87
C ASN A 303 9.95 -8.93 43.07
N PRO A 304 9.70 -7.80 42.38
CA PRO A 304 8.44 -7.55 41.67
C PRO A 304 8.08 -8.60 40.61
N GLU A 305 9.09 -9.16 39.93
CA GLU A 305 8.91 -10.18 38.88
C GLU A 305 8.58 -11.58 39.43
N GLN A 306 8.65 -11.78 40.75
CA GLN A 306 8.40 -13.06 41.41
C GLN A 306 7.21 -12.93 42.38
N THR A 307 6.06 -13.48 42.02
CA THR A 307 4.87 -13.49 42.88
C THR A 307 4.72 -14.74 43.73
N VAL A 308 5.56 -15.77 43.55
CA VAL A 308 5.49 -17.05 44.29
C VAL A 308 6.84 -17.40 44.92
N TYR A 309 6.82 -17.65 46.23
CA TYR A 309 7.99 -17.91 47.05
C TYR A 309 7.87 -19.28 47.73
N THR A 310 8.98 -20.03 47.77
CA THR A 310 9.01 -21.37 48.36
C THR A 310 10.11 -21.51 49.42
N GLN A 311 9.75 -22.14 50.54
CA GLN A 311 10.66 -22.60 51.59
C GLN A 311 10.29 -24.03 52.02
N THR A 312 11.24 -24.96 51.91
CA THR A 312 11.06 -26.32 52.40
C THR A 312 11.11 -26.37 53.93
N TRP A 313 10.27 -27.22 54.51
CA TRP A 313 10.19 -27.54 55.94
C TRP A 313 9.98 -29.05 56.10
N THR A 314 10.74 -29.65 57.01
CA THR A 314 10.56 -31.06 57.38
C THR A 314 10.04 -31.12 58.82
N PRO A 315 8.77 -31.50 59.07
CA PRO A 315 8.29 -31.77 60.42
C PRO A 315 9.10 -32.90 61.06
N SER A 316 9.35 -32.79 62.37
CA SER A 316 10.15 -33.73 63.15
C SER A 316 9.39 -34.36 64.32
N GLU A 317 8.16 -33.93 64.57
CA GLU A 317 7.28 -34.40 65.65
C GLU A 317 5.83 -34.44 65.14
N VAL A 318 5.06 -35.45 65.54
CA VAL A 318 3.62 -35.58 65.24
C VAL A 318 2.77 -34.55 66.02
N GLY A 319 1.60 -34.22 65.47
CA GLY A 319 0.63 -33.27 66.01
C GLY A 319 0.49 -31.99 65.19
N ASN A 320 -0.37 -31.08 65.63
CA ASN A 320 -0.66 -29.86 64.87
C ASN A 320 0.54 -28.90 64.85
N ALA A 321 1.01 -28.54 63.66
CA ALA A 321 2.08 -27.55 63.45
C ALA A 321 1.52 -26.27 62.83
N ASN A 322 1.84 -25.12 63.41
CA ASN A 322 1.38 -23.82 62.96
C ASN A 322 2.43 -23.17 62.04
N LEU A 323 2.17 -23.14 60.74
CA LEU A 323 3.02 -22.50 59.74
C LEU A 323 2.63 -21.04 59.58
N LYS A 324 3.61 -20.15 59.50
CA LYS A 324 3.38 -18.70 59.40
C LYS A 324 4.30 -18.06 58.37
N ILE A 325 3.71 -17.22 57.54
CA ILE A 325 4.41 -16.36 56.58
C ILE A 325 4.24 -14.90 56.98
N VAL A 326 5.33 -14.14 56.98
CA VAL A 326 5.37 -12.75 57.47
C VAL A 326 6.03 -11.87 56.41
N VAL A 327 5.31 -10.86 55.95
CA VAL A 327 5.83 -9.84 55.03
C VAL A 327 6.32 -8.63 55.81
N LEU A 328 7.50 -8.12 55.46
CA LEU A 328 8.10 -6.93 56.06
C LEU A 328 8.48 -5.88 55.03
N ASP A 329 8.42 -4.63 55.45
CA ASP A 329 8.85 -3.46 54.69
C ASP A 329 10.39 -3.29 54.68
N LYS A 330 10.86 -2.21 54.04
CA LYS A 330 12.29 -1.85 53.97
C LYS A 330 12.93 -1.57 55.35
N ASP A 331 12.15 -1.15 56.34
CA ASP A 331 12.60 -0.80 57.68
C ASP A 331 12.51 -2.01 58.65
N ASN A 332 12.06 -3.17 58.15
CA ASN A 332 11.82 -4.43 58.87
C ASN A 332 10.62 -4.37 59.84
N GLN A 333 9.62 -3.52 59.58
CA GLN A 333 8.34 -3.58 60.28
C GLN A 333 7.44 -4.64 59.62
N ILE A 334 6.62 -5.31 60.43
CA ILE A 334 5.68 -6.33 59.92
C ILE A 334 4.51 -5.62 59.27
N VAL A 335 4.26 -5.97 58.01
CA VAL A 335 3.23 -5.37 57.16
C VAL A 335 1.95 -6.20 57.21
N LYS A 336 2.06 -7.47 56.81
CA LYS A 336 0.98 -8.46 56.84
C LYS A 336 1.59 -9.82 57.19
N GLN A 337 0.83 -10.63 57.90
CA GLN A 337 1.20 -12.02 58.16
C GLN A 337 0.00 -12.92 57.95
N ASN A 338 0.24 -14.13 57.47
CA ASN A 338 -0.76 -15.17 57.36
C ASN A 338 -0.23 -16.42 58.08
N ALA A 339 -1.12 -17.19 58.70
CA ALA A 339 -0.77 -18.42 59.40
C ALA A 339 -1.83 -19.48 59.14
N LEU A 340 -1.38 -20.72 59.01
CA LEU A 340 -2.24 -21.89 58.90
C LEU A 340 -1.70 -23.02 59.78
N THR A 341 -2.59 -23.90 60.21
CA THR A 341 -2.23 -25.10 60.95
C THR A 341 -2.32 -26.31 60.03
N VAL A 342 -1.26 -27.10 59.95
CA VAL A 342 -1.26 -28.45 59.37
C VAL A 342 -1.30 -29.49 60.47
N VAL A 343 -1.84 -30.66 60.17
CA VAL A 343 -1.76 -31.83 61.06
C VAL A 343 -0.53 -32.63 60.66
N VAL A 344 0.37 -32.94 61.60
CA VAL A 344 1.50 -33.81 61.30
C VAL A 344 1.20 -35.22 61.79
N GLU A 345 1.20 -36.20 60.89
CA GLU A 345 0.84 -37.60 61.18
C GLU A 345 1.97 -38.56 60.74
N GLU A 346 1.84 -39.84 61.10
CA GLU A 346 2.63 -40.95 60.52
C GLU A 346 1.74 -41.66 59.48
N GLU A 347 2.32 -42.15 58.39
CA GLU A 347 1.60 -42.58 57.18
C GLU A 347 1.08 -44.03 57.25
N GLU A 348 -0.16 -44.26 56.77
CA GLU A 348 -0.64 -45.57 56.31
C GLU A 348 -0.90 -45.50 54.78
N SER A 349 -0.54 -46.56 54.04
CA SER A 349 -0.50 -46.54 52.56
C SER A 349 -1.73 -47.17 51.91
N PHE A 350 -2.29 -46.49 50.91
CA PHE A 350 -3.31 -46.99 49.97
C PHE A 350 -2.72 -47.04 48.55
N VAL A 351 -3.20 -47.94 47.68
CA VAL A 351 -2.70 -48.05 46.30
C VAL A 351 -3.79 -47.64 45.31
N ALA A 352 -3.41 -46.92 44.25
CA ALA A 352 -4.37 -46.51 43.22
C ALA A 352 -4.69 -47.65 42.24
N PRO A 353 -5.91 -47.70 41.67
CA PRO A 353 -6.32 -48.75 40.74
C PRO A 353 -5.54 -48.73 39.41
N GLU A 354 -5.57 -49.83 38.66
CA GLU A 354 -5.09 -49.93 37.28
C GLU A 354 -6.26 -50.03 36.28
N VAL A 355 -6.09 -49.49 35.06
CA VAL A 355 -7.09 -49.56 33.99
C VAL A 355 -6.46 -49.63 32.60
N HIS A 356 -7.05 -50.41 31.68
CA HIS A 356 -6.70 -50.42 30.26
C HIS A 356 -7.88 -50.86 29.36
N PHE A 357 -7.87 -50.40 28.11
CA PHE A 357 -8.82 -50.86 27.10
C PHE A 357 -8.50 -52.28 26.62
N LEU A 358 -9.53 -53.11 26.48
CA LEU A 358 -9.48 -54.43 25.84
C LEU A 358 -10.02 -54.37 24.39
N ALA A 359 -11.01 -53.51 24.14
CA ALA A 359 -11.55 -53.19 22.82
C ALA A 359 -12.22 -51.80 22.85
N PRO A 360 -12.23 -51.05 21.74
CA PRO A 360 -11.50 -51.30 20.50
C PRO A 360 -9.98 -51.18 20.69
N ALA A 361 -9.19 -51.53 19.67
CA ALA A 361 -7.74 -51.33 19.67
C ALA A 361 -7.39 -49.89 19.24
N THR A 362 -6.24 -49.36 19.69
CA THR A 362 -5.72 -48.08 19.19
C THR A 362 -5.57 -48.11 17.66
N GLY A 363 -6.08 -47.08 16.97
CA GLY A 363 -6.11 -46.99 15.51
C GLY A 363 -7.24 -47.73 14.83
N SER A 364 -8.19 -48.33 15.57
CA SER A 364 -9.40 -48.91 14.97
C SER A 364 -10.25 -47.85 14.27
N LYS A 365 -10.92 -48.25 13.19
CA LYS A 365 -11.83 -47.42 12.39
C LYS A 365 -13.26 -47.96 12.50
N PHE A 366 -14.24 -47.06 12.57
CA PHE A 366 -15.68 -47.33 12.66
C PHE A 366 -16.46 -46.20 11.98
N GLU A 367 -17.70 -46.43 11.54
CA GLU A 367 -18.55 -45.39 10.92
C GLU A 367 -19.40 -44.62 11.96
N THR A 368 -19.92 -43.43 11.63
CA THR A 368 -20.94 -42.78 12.47
C THR A 368 -22.21 -43.62 12.53
N GLU A 369 -22.93 -43.55 13.63
CA GLU A 369 -24.04 -44.46 13.97
C GLU A 369 -23.67 -45.97 14.01
N GLU A 370 -22.44 -46.38 13.70
CA GLU A 370 -21.98 -47.76 13.94
C GLU A 370 -21.92 -48.02 15.44
N THR A 371 -22.40 -49.19 15.86
CA THR A 371 -22.40 -49.59 17.27
C THR A 371 -21.03 -50.14 17.67
N ILE A 372 -20.17 -49.30 18.25
CA ILE A 372 -18.83 -49.65 18.69
C ILE A 372 -18.91 -50.36 20.05
N SER A 373 -18.61 -51.65 20.11
CA SER A 373 -18.48 -52.37 21.39
C SER A 373 -17.18 -52.02 22.11
N ILE A 374 -17.31 -51.29 23.22
CA ILE A 374 -16.21 -50.91 24.09
C ILE A 374 -16.11 -51.89 25.26
N SER A 375 -14.89 -52.31 25.58
CA SER A 375 -14.57 -53.19 26.70
C SER A 375 -13.32 -52.69 27.42
N VAL A 376 -13.40 -52.55 28.74
CA VAL A 376 -12.31 -52.06 29.60
C VAL A 376 -12.01 -53.08 30.68
N SER A 377 -10.74 -53.24 31.03
CA SER A 377 -10.29 -53.94 32.23
C SER A 377 -9.87 -52.92 33.28
N ALA A 378 -10.40 -53.03 34.48
CA ALA A 378 -9.97 -52.24 35.63
C ALA A 378 -9.87 -53.15 36.85
N THR A 379 -8.83 -52.98 37.64
CA THR A 379 -8.52 -53.78 38.83
C THR A 379 -7.86 -52.90 39.87
N ASP A 380 -8.01 -53.26 41.13
CA ASP A 380 -7.39 -52.55 42.24
C ASP A 380 -6.62 -53.52 43.17
N ALA A 381 -5.57 -53.03 43.82
CA ALA A 381 -4.67 -53.85 44.64
C ALA A 381 -5.21 -54.08 46.07
N ASP A 382 -5.84 -53.06 46.65
CA ASP A 382 -6.52 -53.05 47.96
C ASP A 382 -7.90 -53.76 47.88
N GLN A 383 -8.45 -53.84 46.65
CA GLN A 383 -9.74 -54.41 46.25
C GLN A 383 -10.96 -53.54 46.58
N ASP A 384 -10.83 -52.21 46.56
CA ASP A 384 -11.93 -51.26 46.82
C ASP A 384 -12.24 -50.31 45.64
N LEU A 385 -11.91 -50.75 44.42
CA LEU A 385 -12.38 -50.13 43.15
C LEU A 385 -13.88 -49.81 43.22
N SER A 386 -14.23 -48.52 43.11
CA SER A 386 -15.60 -48.04 43.28
C SER A 386 -16.29 -47.75 41.95
N GLN A 387 -15.59 -47.20 40.96
CA GLN A 387 -16.19 -46.73 39.70
C GLN A 387 -15.28 -46.90 38.48
N VAL A 388 -15.88 -47.20 37.32
CA VAL A 388 -15.21 -47.11 36.01
C VAL A 388 -16.04 -46.26 35.06
N VAL A 389 -15.46 -45.18 34.53
CA VAL A 389 -16.10 -44.25 33.58
C VAL A 389 -15.35 -44.31 32.25
N VAL A 390 -16.09 -44.35 31.14
CA VAL A 390 -15.53 -44.22 29.78
C VAL A 390 -16.07 -42.95 29.13
N LYS A 391 -15.18 -42.21 28.47
CA LYS A 391 -15.46 -40.95 27.78
C LYS A 391 -14.96 -41.00 26.34
N ALA A 392 -15.66 -40.32 25.43
CA ALA A 392 -15.22 -40.03 24.07
C ALA A 392 -15.03 -38.52 23.93
N ASN A 393 -13.84 -38.05 23.54
CA ASN A 393 -13.51 -36.62 23.40
C ASN A 393 -13.98 -35.77 24.61
N ASN A 394 -13.70 -36.26 25.83
CA ASN A 394 -14.12 -35.74 27.14
C ASN A 394 -15.62 -35.81 27.50
N GLN A 395 -16.52 -36.18 26.58
CA GLN A 395 -17.92 -36.47 26.90
C GLN A 395 -18.07 -37.88 27.50
N GLU A 396 -18.82 -38.01 28.60
CA GLU A 396 -19.11 -39.31 29.21
C GLU A 396 -20.05 -40.15 28.32
N ILE A 397 -19.66 -41.40 28.05
CA ILE A 397 -20.42 -42.35 27.23
C ILE A 397 -20.88 -43.57 28.03
N CYS A 398 -20.10 -44.00 29.03
CA CYS A 398 -20.42 -45.15 29.87
C CYS A 398 -19.95 -44.93 31.31
N ASN A 399 -20.70 -45.45 32.28
CA ASN A 399 -20.42 -45.32 33.71
C ASN A 399 -20.84 -46.61 34.43
N PHE A 400 -19.92 -47.21 35.18
CA PHE A 400 -20.10 -48.49 35.85
C PHE A 400 -19.77 -48.36 37.35
N ASP A 401 -20.68 -48.81 38.20
CA ASP A 401 -20.40 -49.08 39.62
C ASP A 401 -19.69 -50.43 39.75
N ALA A 402 -18.42 -50.40 40.18
CA ALA A 402 -17.57 -51.58 40.29
C ALA A 402 -17.94 -52.49 41.47
N ASN A 403 -18.71 -52.00 42.46
CA ASN A 403 -19.26 -52.83 43.53
C ASN A 403 -20.31 -53.83 43.04
N THR A 404 -20.94 -53.54 41.89
CA THR A 404 -22.04 -54.34 41.32
C THR A 404 -21.75 -54.86 39.91
N THR A 405 -20.72 -54.35 39.24
CA THR A 405 -20.36 -54.69 37.85
C THR A 405 -18.95 -55.29 37.76
N GLN A 406 -18.85 -56.56 37.35
CA GLN A 406 -17.56 -57.27 37.20
C GLN A 406 -17.02 -57.31 35.75
N SER A 407 -17.72 -56.69 34.80
CA SER A 407 -17.33 -56.66 33.38
C SER A 407 -17.72 -55.32 32.77
N PHE A 408 -16.75 -54.42 32.63
CA PHE A 408 -16.95 -53.06 32.12
C PHE A 408 -17.05 -53.05 30.61
N LYS A 409 -18.28 -53.21 30.09
CA LYS A 409 -18.59 -53.23 28.66
C LYS A 409 -19.82 -52.38 28.37
N CYS A 410 -19.75 -51.63 27.28
CA CYS A 410 -20.85 -50.84 26.76
C CYS A 410 -20.72 -50.71 25.25
N ASP A 411 -21.84 -50.53 24.59
CA ASP A 411 -21.87 -50.18 23.17
C ASP A 411 -22.07 -48.67 23.04
N TRP A 412 -21.32 -48.03 22.14
CA TRP A 412 -21.38 -46.59 21.88
C TRP A 412 -21.54 -46.32 20.39
N GLN A 413 -22.49 -45.47 20.02
CA GLN A 413 -22.66 -44.97 18.65
C GLN A 413 -22.12 -43.53 18.57
N PRO A 414 -21.07 -43.26 17.78
CA PRO A 414 -20.60 -41.90 17.55
C PRO A 414 -21.54 -41.16 16.59
N THR A 415 -21.85 -39.91 16.89
CA THR A 415 -22.75 -39.05 16.08
C THR A 415 -22.00 -38.00 15.25
N GLN A 416 -20.66 -38.04 15.23
CA GLN A 416 -19.79 -37.13 14.49
C GLN A 416 -18.51 -37.87 14.10
N ALA A 417 -18.03 -37.64 12.87
CA ALA A 417 -16.78 -38.19 12.36
C ALA A 417 -15.55 -37.41 12.85
N GLY A 418 -14.37 -38.01 12.71
CA GLY A 418 -13.08 -37.48 13.13
C GLY A 418 -12.30 -38.44 14.05
N SER A 419 -11.12 -38.02 14.49
CA SER A 419 -10.37 -38.78 15.50
C SER A 419 -11.03 -38.65 16.87
N VAL A 420 -11.39 -39.79 17.46
CA VAL A 420 -11.98 -39.86 18.80
C VAL A 420 -10.96 -40.44 19.77
N THR A 421 -10.63 -39.66 20.79
CA THR A 421 -9.90 -40.16 21.95
C THR A 421 -10.90 -40.77 22.93
N LEU A 422 -10.88 -42.10 23.04
CA LEU A 422 -11.59 -42.81 24.10
C LEU A 422 -10.71 -42.84 25.36
N LYS A 423 -11.24 -42.40 26.48
CA LYS A 423 -10.56 -42.36 27.78
C LYS A 423 -11.35 -43.11 28.84
N ALA A 424 -10.74 -44.14 29.43
CA ALA A 424 -11.26 -44.87 30.56
C ALA A 424 -10.62 -44.33 31.85
N ILE A 425 -11.42 -44.23 32.91
CA ILE A 425 -11.03 -43.73 34.24
C ILE A 425 -11.56 -44.73 35.26
N ALA A 426 -10.66 -45.35 36.02
CA ALA A 426 -10.99 -46.22 37.14
C ALA A 426 -10.70 -45.48 38.45
N THR A 427 -11.62 -45.56 39.42
CA THR A 427 -11.55 -44.82 40.70
C THR A 427 -11.89 -45.76 41.86
N ASP A 428 -11.16 -45.69 42.97
CA ASP A 428 -11.38 -46.48 44.19
C ASP A 428 -12.33 -45.82 45.20
N ALA A 429 -12.44 -46.35 46.42
CA ALA A 429 -13.30 -45.82 47.48
C ALA A 429 -12.74 -44.55 48.15
N GLN A 430 -11.44 -44.30 48.02
CA GLN A 430 -10.65 -43.18 48.54
C GLN A 430 -10.58 -42.02 47.52
N ASN A 431 -11.03 -42.26 46.29
CA ASN A 431 -10.98 -41.41 45.11
C ASN A 431 -9.59 -41.28 44.46
N LEU A 432 -8.66 -42.23 44.71
CA LEU A 432 -7.50 -42.35 43.82
C LEU A 432 -7.99 -42.95 42.50
N SER A 433 -7.31 -42.60 41.41
CA SER A 433 -7.76 -42.99 40.08
C SER A 433 -6.60 -43.19 39.12
N ALA A 434 -6.80 -44.11 38.18
CA ALA A 434 -5.94 -44.25 37.01
C ALA A 434 -6.75 -44.02 35.73
N THR A 435 -6.04 -43.62 34.67
CA THR A 435 -6.66 -43.38 33.37
C THR A 435 -5.90 -44.09 32.26
N SER A 436 -6.64 -44.70 31.34
CA SER A 436 -6.13 -45.21 30.08
C SER A 436 -6.80 -44.47 28.93
N GLN A 437 -6.09 -44.32 27.82
CA GLN A 437 -6.66 -43.71 26.62
C GLN A 437 -6.17 -44.40 25.35
N ILE A 438 -7.07 -44.50 24.38
CA ILE A 438 -6.79 -44.94 23.02
C ILE A 438 -7.37 -43.92 22.05
N ARG A 439 -6.79 -43.81 20.86
CA ARG A 439 -7.41 -43.08 19.74
C ARG A 439 -8.01 -44.08 18.78
N ILE A 440 -9.23 -43.82 18.35
CA ILE A 440 -9.87 -44.47 17.21
C ILE A 440 -10.22 -43.39 16.18
N THR A 441 -10.52 -43.80 14.96
CA THR A 441 -11.07 -42.90 13.95
C THR A 441 -12.52 -43.28 13.73
N VAL A 442 -13.41 -42.29 13.80
CA VAL A 442 -14.79 -42.43 13.33
C VAL A 442 -14.86 -41.80 11.95
N GLU A 443 -15.25 -42.57 10.96
CA GLU A 443 -15.53 -42.13 9.58
C GLU A 443 -17.05 -41.86 9.46
N GLU A 444 -17.49 -41.04 8.50
CA GLU A 444 -18.90 -40.62 8.43
C GLU A 444 -19.73 -41.68 7.67
N THR A 445 -20.84 -42.15 8.24
CA THR A 445 -21.75 -43.07 7.55
C THR A 445 -22.22 -42.43 6.26
N ALA A 446 -21.83 -43.02 5.14
CA ALA A 446 -22.29 -42.62 3.82
C ALA A 446 -23.80 -42.91 3.64
N VAL A 447 -24.64 -42.04 4.18
CA VAL A 447 -25.71 -41.47 3.35
C VAL A 447 -24.99 -40.64 2.30
N GLU A 448 -25.25 -40.84 1.01
CA GLU A 448 -24.72 -39.95 -0.04
C GLU A 448 -25.61 -38.70 -0.20
N PRO A 449 -25.20 -37.51 0.29
CA PRO A 449 -25.05 -36.37 -0.60
C PRO A 449 -23.81 -36.61 -1.50
N PRO A 450 -23.70 -35.93 -2.65
CA PRO A 450 -22.67 -36.25 -3.64
C PRO A 450 -21.25 -36.02 -3.08
N PRO A 451 -20.25 -36.82 -3.53
CA PRO A 451 -18.91 -36.77 -2.97
C PRO A 451 -18.22 -35.43 -3.24
N VAL A 452 -17.80 -34.74 -2.18
CA VAL A 452 -16.84 -33.63 -2.29
C VAL A 452 -15.45 -34.25 -2.41
N THR A 453 -15.06 -34.50 -3.65
CA THR A 453 -13.73 -35.05 -3.97
C THR A 453 -12.67 -33.93 -3.85
N PRO A 454 -11.38 -34.23 -3.56
CA PRO A 454 -10.35 -33.20 -3.38
C PRO A 454 -10.20 -32.27 -4.59
N PRO A 455 -9.50 -31.13 -4.47
CA PRO A 455 -9.13 -30.34 -5.63
C PRO A 455 -8.29 -31.16 -6.62
N GLY A 456 -8.79 -31.33 -7.85
CA GLY A 456 -8.27 -32.25 -8.87
C GLY A 456 -8.84 -33.67 -8.80
N GLY A 457 -9.45 -34.06 -7.68
CA GLY A 457 -10.07 -35.36 -7.46
C GLY A 457 -11.49 -35.51 -8.03
N LEU A 458 -12.26 -34.42 -8.17
CA LEU A 458 -13.63 -34.46 -8.74
C LEU A 458 -13.68 -34.97 -10.18
N CYS A 459 -12.52 -35.01 -10.83
CA CYS A 459 -12.32 -35.43 -12.20
C CYS A 459 -11.42 -36.66 -12.36
N ALA A 460 -10.99 -37.29 -11.26
CA ALA A 460 -10.01 -38.39 -11.30
C ALA A 460 -10.52 -39.63 -12.07
N ASP A 461 -11.84 -39.85 -12.08
CA ASP A 461 -12.50 -40.96 -12.80
C ASP A 461 -12.81 -40.65 -14.28
N PHE A 462 -12.52 -39.43 -14.76
CA PHE A 462 -12.81 -39.00 -16.12
C PHE A 462 -11.56 -39.01 -17.02
N ASN A 463 -11.77 -39.31 -18.30
CA ASN A 463 -10.72 -39.26 -19.32
C ASN A 463 -10.18 -37.83 -19.51
N VAL A 464 -8.87 -37.63 -19.32
CA VAL A 464 -8.20 -36.35 -19.57
C VAL A 464 -7.82 -36.23 -21.04
N TYR A 465 -8.22 -35.14 -21.71
CA TYR A 465 -7.80 -34.86 -23.09
C TYR A 465 -6.27 -34.73 -23.17
N PRO A 466 -5.58 -35.36 -24.15
CA PRO A 466 -6.10 -35.93 -25.40
C PRO A 466 -6.53 -37.42 -25.38
N ASP A 467 -6.58 -38.08 -24.22
CA ASP A 467 -6.95 -39.50 -24.12
C ASP A 467 -8.48 -39.70 -24.22
N TRP A 468 -8.99 -39.67 -25.45
CA TRP A 468 -10.41 -39.81 -25.80
C TRP A 468 -11.12 -41.04 -25.22
N THR A 469 -12.33 -40.85 -24.69
CA THR A 469 -13.23 -41.92 -24.21
C THR A 469 -13.52 -43.00 -25.25
N ARG A 470 -13.53 -42.65 -26.55
CA ARG A 470 -13.72 -43.57 -27.68
C ARG A 470 -12.47 -43.71 -28.57
N GLY A 471 -11.29 -43.39 -28.04
CA GLY A 471 -10.00 -43.52 -28.70
C GLY A 471 -9.64 -42.40 -29.68
N ASP A 472 -10.61 -41.84 -30.42
CA ASP A 472 -10.38 -40.68 -31.31
C ASP A 472 -11.55 -39.68 -31.38
N HIS A 473 -12.54 -39.81 -30.48
CA HIS A 473 -13.74 -38.96 -30.37
C HIS A 473 -14.44 -39.16 -29.01
N ALA A 474 -15.45 -38.33 -28.76
CA ALA A 474 -16.48 -38.52 -27.73
C ALA A 474 -17.88 -38.62 -28.37
N THR A 475 -18.87 -39.16 -27.65
CA THR A 475 -20.28 -39.14 -28.07
C THR A 475 -21.20 -38.66 -26.95
N GLY A 476 -22.46 -38.36 -27.28
CA GLY A 476 -23.43 -37.77 -26.35
C GLY A 476 -23.52 -38.52 -25.01
N GLY A 477 -23.18 -37.84 -23.92
CA GLY A 477 -23.11 -38.37 -22.55
C GLY A 477 -21.72 -38.82 -22.08
N ASP A 478 -20.70 -38.88 -22.95
CA ASP A 478 -19.31 -39.09 -22.53
C ASP A 478 -18.77 -37.84 -21.82
N ILE A 479 -18.00 -38.02 -20.74
CA ILE A 479 -17.39 -36.93 -19.97
C ILE A 479 -15.87 -36.95 -20.16
N MET A 480 -15.28 -35.78 -20.38
CA MET A 480 -13.83 -35.60 -20.50
C MET A 480 -13.34 -34.37 -19.73
N VAL A 481 -12.13 -34.47 -19.18
CA VAL A 481 -11.42 -33.38 -18.49
C VAL A 481 -10.54 -32.63 -19.47
N HIS A 482 -10.56 -31.31 -19.40
CA HIS A 482 -9.62 -30.44 -20.09
C HIS A 482 -9.40 -29.18 -19.24
N LYS A 483 -8.14 -28.83 -18.96
CA LYS A 483 -7.74 -27.67 -18.14
C LYS A 483 -8.46 -27.56 -16.78
N ASN A 484 -8.40 -28.63 -15.97
CA ASN A 484 -9.04 -28.72 -14.65
C ASN A 484 -10.57 -28.50 -14.65
N ILE A 485 -11.23 -28.72 -15.79
CA ILE A 485 -12.68 -28.65 -15.95
C ILE A 485 -13.17 -29.93 -16.64
N ALA A 486 -14.26 -30.52 -16.14
CA ALA A 486 -14.96 -31.63 -16.81
C ALA A 486 -16.08 -31.11 -17.72
N TYR A 487 -16.18 -31.69 -18.92
CA TYR A 487 -17.19 -31.38 -19.92
C TYR A 487 -17.93 -32.65 -20.35
N SER A 488 -19.25 -32.57 -20.47
CA SER A 488 -20.11 -33.61 -21.05
C SER A 488 -20.36 -33.33 -22.53
N ALA A 489 -20.02 -34.27 -23.41
CA ALA A 489 -20.36 -34.18 -24.83
C ALA A 489 -21.89 -34.27 -25.03
N ILE A 490 -22.45 -33.37 -25.83
CA ILE A 490 -23.88 -33.29 -26.13
C ILE A 490 -24.24 -34.24 -27.30
N TYR A 491 -23.34 -34.38 -28.27
CA TYR A 491 -23.46 -35.27 -29.43
C TYR A 491 -22.09 -35.86 -29.80
N TRP A 492 -22.02 -36.57 -30.93
CA TRP A 492 -20.73 -37.05 -31.46
C TRP A 492 -19.81 -35.87 -31.78
N THR A 493 -18.60 -35.87 -31.23
CA THR A 493 -17.64 -34.79 -31.43
C THR A 493 -16.18 -35.24 -31.41
N LYS A 494 -15.35 -34.46 -32.09
CA LYS A 494 -13.88 -34.55 -32.11
C LYS A 494 -13.20 -33.22 -31.75
N SER A 495 -13.96 -32.22 -31.33
CA SER A 495 -13.42 -30.94 -30.87
C SER A 495 -12.96 -31.05 -29.42
N ILE A 496 -11.97 -30.24 -29.04
CA ILE A 496 -11.35 -30.29 -27.71
C ILE A 496 -12.43 -30.05 -26.63
N PRO A 497 -12.44 -30.78 -25.49
CA PRO A 497 -13.48 -30.60 -24.49
C PRO A 497 -13.63 -29.15 -24.03
N GLY A 498 -14.84 -28.61 -24.22
CA GLY A 498 -15.18 -27.22 -23.94
C GLY A 498 -14.88 -26.21 -25.04
N SER A 499 -14.39 -26.61 -26.22
CA SER A 499 -14.03 -25.66 -27.28
C SER A 499 -15.18 -25.18 -28.16
N ASP A 500 -16.35 -25.82 -28.12
CA ASP A 500 -17.53 -25.48 -28.92
C ASP A 500 -18.85 -25.97 -28.31
N ASP A 501 -19.95 -25.74 -29.02
CA ASP A 501 -21.32 -26.10 -28.63
C ASP A 501 -21.63 -27.61 -28.61
N SER A 502 -20.68 -28.46 -29.01
CA SER A 502 -20.80 -29.91 -28.85
C SER A 502 -20.52 -30.38 -27.42
N TRP A 503 -20.05 -29.47 -26.56
CA TRP A 503 -19.76 -29.71 -25.16
C TRP A 503 -20.65 -28.87 -24.24
N SER A 504 -20.93 -29.42 -23.06
CA SER A 504 -21.55 -28.73 -21.94
C SER A 504 -20.67 -28.84 -20.71
N LEU A 505 -20.54 -27.76 -19.94
CA LEU A 505 -19.81 -27.77 -18.67
C LEU A 505 -20.44 -28.78 -17.71
N HIS A 506 -19.64 -29.68 -17.15
CA HIS A 506 -20.08 -30.66 -16.15
C HIS A 506 -19.79 -30.17 -14.73
N LEU A 507 -18.50 -29.91 -14.42
CA LEU A 507 -18.04 -29.34 -13.15
C LEU A 507 -16.61 -28.80 -13.26
N ASN A 508 -16.22 -27.91 -12.36
CA ASN A 508 -14.82 -27.53 -12.15
C ASN A 508 -14.16 -28.55 -11.20
N CYS A 509 -12.99 -29.06 -11.55
CA CYS A 509 -12.37 -30.20 -10.85
C CYS A 509 -11.84 -29.86 -9.45
N ASP A 510 -11.81 -28.57 -9.09
CA ASP A 510 -11.41 -28.05 -7.78
C ASP A 510 -12.57 -27.81 -6.80
N GLY A 511 -13.83 -27.98 -7.25
CA GLY A 511 -15.02 -27.78 -6.44
C GLY A 511 -15.59 -26.36 -6.46
N THR A 512 -15.01 -25.46 -7.26
CA THR A 512 -15.61 -24.15 -7.55
C THR A 512 -16.94 -24.29 -8.32
N GLU A 513 -17.83 -23.31 -8.20
CA GLU A 513 -19.18 -23.40 -8.79
C GLU A 513 -19.12 -23.46 -10.34
N PRO A 514 -19.86 -24.38 -11.00
CA PRO A 514 -19.84 -24.50 -12.45
C PRO A 514 -20.23 -23.20 -13.17
N GLY A 515 -19.29 -22.62 -13.92
CA GLY A 515 -19.46 -21.35 -14.64
C GLY A 515 -18.74 -20.18 -13.98
N THR A 516 -18.03 -20.43 -12.87
CA THR A 516 -17.06 -19.52 -12.26
C THR A 516 -15.63 -19.92 -12.64
N ALA A 517 -14.67 -19.05 -12.38
CA ALA A 517 -13.26 -19.30 -12.61
C ALA A 517 -12.72 -20.41 -11.67
N PRO A 518 -12.05 -21.46 -12.20
CA PRO A 518 -11.32 -22.42 -11.36
C PRO A 518 -10.25 -21.75 -10.50
N LEU A 519 -9.91 -22.36 -9.36
CA LEU A 519 -8.85 -21.92 -8.46
C LEU A 519 -7.47 -21.93 -9.15
N LEU A 520 -7.25 -22.86 -10.09
CA LEU A 520 -6.08 -22.89 -10.96
C LEU A 520 -6.50 -22.44 -12.37
N SER A 521 -6.63 -21.13 -12.55
CA SER A 521 -6.95 -20.46 -13.81
C SER A 521 -6.10 -19.19 -13.99
N LEU A 522 -6.05 -18.65 -15.21
CA LEU A 522 -5.29 -17.44 -15.55
C LEU A 522 -5.71 -16.27 -14.63
N PRO A 523 -4.78 -15.67 -13.86
CA PRO A 523 -5.08 -14.49 -13.07
C PRO A 523 -5.55 -13.32 -13.92
N ASN A 524 -6.68 -12.77 -13.49
CA ASN A 524 -7.21 -11.51 -13.99
C ASN A 524 -7.48 -10.58 -12.80
N PRO A 525 -6.42 -10.14 -12.07
CA PRO A 525 -6.58 -9.36 -10.86
C PRO A 525 -7.13 -7.96 -11.18
N MET A 526 -8.02 -7.48 -10.31
CA MET A 526 -8.66 -6.16 -10.44
C MET A 526 -7.69 -5.00 -10.12
N ASP A 527 -6.69 -5.28 -9.28
CA ASP A 527 -5.66 -4.36 -8.79
C ASP A 527 -4.27 -4.95 -9.04
N PRO A 528 -3.22 -4.13 -9.27
CA PRO A 528 -1.86 -4.61 -9.45
C PRO A 528 -1.27 -5.17 -8.15
N VAL A 529 -0.30 -6.08 -8.27
CA VAL A 529 0.52 -6.51 -7.13
C VAL A 529 1.32 -5.30 -6.60
N ARG A 530 1.28 -5.04 -5.29
CA ARG A 530 2.13 -4.00 -4.68
C ARG A 530 3.60 -4.38 -4.86
N LEU A 531 4.40 -3.43 -5.34
CA LEU A 531 5.82 -3.62 -5.65
C LEU A 531 6.75 -3.09 -4.55
N GLU A 532 6.22 -3.03 -3.33
CA GLU A 532 6.96 -2.67 -2.12
C GLU A 532 7.70 -3.91 -1.59
N VAL A 533 9.00 -3.76 -1.36
CA VAL A 533 9.87 -4.81 -0.79
C VAL A 533 10.78 -4.14 0.24
N ALA A 534 10.81 -4.68 1.46
CA ALA A 534 11.63 -4.13 2.54
C ALA A 534 13.10 -4.02 2.12
N GLY A 535 13.69 -2.82 2.30
CA GLY A 535 15.05 -2.48 1.88
C GLY A 535 15.18 -1.88 0.47
N TRP A 536 14.10 -1.84 -0.33
CA TRP A 536 14.12 -1.33 -1.70
C TRP A 536 13.37 0.00 -1.85
N PRO A 537 13.80 0.90 -2.76
CA PRO A 537 13.15 2.19 -2.98
C PRO A 537 11.82 2.04 -3.74
N ASN A 538 10.98 3.09 -3.69
CA ASN A 538 9.72 3.17 -4.45
C ASN A 538 9.89 3.46 -5.95
N THR A 539 11.07 3.15 -6.50
CA THR A 539 11.41 3.35 -7.91
C THR A 539 12.09 2.10 -8.44
N PHE A 540 11.80 1.74 -9.69
CA PHE A 540 12.34 0.53 -10.31
C PHE A 540 13.87 0.56 -10.27
N VAL A 541 14.50 -0.50 -9.76
CA VAL A 541 15.96 -0.57 -9.67
C VAL A 541 16.52 -1.29 -10.89
N VAL A 542 17.50 -0.67 -11.57
CA VAL A 542 18.34 -1.34 -12.56
C VAL A 542 19.78 -1.28 -12.09
N ALA A 543 20.47 -2.43 -12.08
CA ALA A 543 21.88 -2.51 -11.71
C ALA A 543 22.67 -3.56 -12.52
N SER A 544 23.97 -3.30 -12.64
CA SER A 544 25.04 -4.26 -12.96
C SER A 544 26.03 -4.35 -11.78
N PRO A 545 27.00 -5.29 -11.76
CA PRO A 545 27.83 -5.56 -10.58
C PRO A 545 28.65 -4.38 -10.03
N SER A 546 28.93 -3.35 -10.84
CA SER A 546 29.65 -2.14 -10.42
C SER A 546 28.76 -0.95 -10.04
N THR A 547 27.44 -1.06 -10.17
CA THR A 547 26.48 0.05 -9.94
C THR A 547 25.73 -0.09 -8.61
N ASN A 548 25.17 1.02 -8.11
CA ASN A 548 24.45 1.04 -6.85
C ASN A 548 23.11 0.31 -6.93
N ALA A 549 22.91 -0.65 -6.03
CA ALA A 549 21.64 -1.31 -5.72
C ALA A 549 21.52 -1.49 -4.19
N PRO A 550 20.30 -1.75 -3.65
CA PRO A 550 20.16 -2.37 -2.33
C PRO A 550 21.00 -3.65 -2.22
N ALA A 551 21.50 -3.94 -1.02
CA ALA A 551 22.39 -5.08 -0.81
C ALA A 551 21.63 -6.41 -1.02
N THR A 552 22.17 -7.28 -1.87
CA THR A 552 21.60 -8.61 -2.15
C THR A 552 22.63 -9.71 -1.95
N THR A 553 22.21 -10.85 -1.41
CA THR A 553 23.05 -12.06 -1.25
C THR A 553 22.33 -13.27 -1.85
N THR A 554 22.96 -13.95 -2.81
CA THR A 554 22.44 -15.21 -3.34
C THR A 554 22.98 -16.38 -2.51
N ILE A 555 22.08 -17.16 -1.91
CA ILE A 555 22.38 -18.38 -1.16
C ILE A 555 21.97 -19.58 -2.02
N ALA A 556 22.91 -20.46 -2.33
CA ALA A 556 22.63 -21.72 -3.02
C ALA A 556 21.97 -22.69 -2.03
N ALA A 557 20.70 -23.02 -2.28
CA ALA A 557 19.99 -24.09 -1.61
C ALA A 557 20.42 -25.46 -2.17
N ALA A 558 19.95 -26.55 -1.55
CA ALA A 558 20.25 -27.89 -2.03
C ALA A 558 19.70 -28.08 -3.46
N ASN A 559 20.48 -28.70 -4.34
CA ASN A 559 20.03 -29.11 -5.66
C ASN A 559 19.34 -30.50 -5.62
N SER A 560 18.69 -30.84 -6.73
CA SER A 560 17.90 -32.06 -6.95
C SER A 560 18.65 -33.36 -6.62
N ASP A 561 19.96 -33.40 -6.84
CA ASP A 561 20.84 -34.54 -6.55
C ASP A 561 21.14 -34.72 -5.05
N ALA A 562 21.05 -33.65 -4.26
CA ALA A 562 21.29 -33.67 -2.81
C ALA A 562 20.06 -34.08 -1.99
N LEU A 563 18.83 -33.98 -2.52
CA LEU A 563 17.60 -34.25 -1.76
C LEU A 563 17.46 -35.71 -1.30
N ALA A 564 18.04 -36.65 -2.04
CA ALA A 564 18.00 -38.08 -1.72
C ALA A 564 19.04 -38.51 -0.65
N ASP A 565 19.97 -37.63 -0.27
CA ASP A 565 21.06 -37.92 0.66
C ASP A 565 20.96 -37.01 1.89
N THR A 566 20.56 -37.58 3.03
CA THR A 566 20.36 -36.86 4.29
C THR A 566 21.63 -36.14 4.77
N ASP A 567 22.83 -36.67 4.50
CA ASP A 567 24.08 -36.04 4.90
C ASP A 567 24.42 -34.85 3.99
N GLN A 568 24.09 -34.92 2.69
CA GLN A 568 24.20 -33.78 1.78
C GLN A 568 23.18 -32.69 2.13
N LEU A 569 21.92 -33.06 2.36
CA LEU A 569 20.88 -32.13 2.78
C LEU A 569 21.20 -31.45 4.12
N THR A 570 21.75 -32.20 5.10
CA THR A 570 22.23 -31.63 6.36
C THR A 570 23.28 -30.54 6.11
N ARG A 571 24.27 -30.79 5.25
CA ARG A 571 25.31 -29.80 4.92
C ARG A 571 24.76 -28.57 4.19
N ALA A 572 23.73 -28.74 3.36
CA ALA A 572 23.05 -27.62 2.73
C ALA A 572 22.33 -26.73 3.76
N PHE A 573 21.58 -27.33 4.70
CA PHE A 573 20.94 -26.57 5.79
C PHE A 573 21.96 -25.85 6.69
N VAL A 574 23.08 -26.50 7.06
CA VAL A 574 24.18 -25.82 7.78
C VAL A 574 24.68 -24.59 7.00
N THR A 575 24.90 -24.74 5.69
CA THR A 575 25.37 -23.63 4.84
C THR A 575 24.36 -22.47 4.82
N ILE A 576 23.07 -22.75 4.69
CA ILE A 576 22.02 -21.71 4.67
C ILE A 576 21.90 -20.99 6.02
N ILE A 577 21.98 -21.74 7.13
CA ILE A 577 22.00 -21.17 8.48
C ILE A 577 23.19 -20.20 8.63
N GLU A 578 24.40 -20.65 8.32
CA GLU A 578 25.62 -19.83 8.42
C GLU A 578 25.59 -18.60 7.51
N GLN A 579 24.98 -18.68 6.31
CA GLN A 579 24.85 -17.53 5.42
C GLN A 579 23.73 -16.56 5.85
N ALA A 580 22.63 -17.07 6.42
CA ALA A 580 21.55 -16.24 6.98
C ALA A 580 22.04 -15.40 8.17
N GLU A 581 22.84 -15.98 9.07
CA GLU A 581 23.47 -15.26 10.20
C GLU A 581 24.37 -14.09 9.75
N LEU A 582 24.83 -14.09 8.49
CA LEU A 582 25.69 -13.06 7.90
C LEU A 582 24.95 -12.05 6.99
N ALA A 583 23.68 -12.28 6.66
CA ALA A 583 22.95 -11.47 5.68
C ALA A 583 22.64 -10.03 6.18
N GLY A 584 22.39 -9.88 7.49
CA GLY A 584 21.98 -8.60 8.09
C GLY A 584 20.66 -8.11 7.50
N THR A 585 20.67 -6.93 6.89
CA THR A 585 19.51 -6.34 6.18
C THR A 585 19.60 -6.52 4.65
N SER A 586 20.46 -7.42 4.15
CA SER A 586 20.61 -7.67 2.72
C SER A 586 19.51 -8.60 2.24
N SER A 587 18.86 -8.31 1.11
CA SER A 587 17.84 -9.20 0.57
C SER A 587 18.46 -10.54 0.10
N ILE A 588 17.79 -11.65 0.39
CA ILE A 588 18.30 -13.00 0.14
C ILE A 588 17.63 -13.61 -1.09
N ILE A 589 18.43 -14.09 -2.04
CA ILE A 589 17.97 -14.87 -3.19
C ILE A 589 18.30 -16.34 -2.94
N LEU A 590 17.28 -17.17 -2.71
CA LEU A 590 17.42 -18.63 -2.62
C LEU A 590 17.46 -19.22 -4.03
N SER A 591 18.55 -19.91 -4.37
CA SER A 591 18.74 -20.49 -5.70
C SER A 591 18.99 -22.00 -5.66
N SER A 592 18.25 -22.76 -6.48
CA SER A 592 18.32 -24.21 -6.61
C SER A 592 17.64 -24.64 -7.92
N ASP A 593 18.08 -25.76 -8.51
CA ASP A 593 17.42 -26.38 -9.66
C ASP A 593 16.11 -27.12 -9.30
N VAL A 594 15.86 -27.34 -8.01
CA VAL A 594 14.77 -28.20 -7.51
C VAL A 594 13.40 -27.70 -7.95
N LEU A 595 13.14 -26.39 -7.91
CA LEU A 595 11.85 -25.83 -8.32
C LEU A 595 11.63 -25.98 -9.84
N ASP A 596 12.67 -25.73 -10.64
CA ASP A 596 12.62 -25.91 -12.09
C ASP A 596 12.35 -27.39 -12.45
N VAL A 597 12.99 -28.34 -11.75
CA VAL A 597 12.76 -29.79 -11.94
C VAL A 597 11.36 -30.21 -11.47
N ALA A 598 10.87 -29.66 -10.36
CA ALA A 598 9.56 -30.00 -9.78
C ALA A 598 8.36 -29.41 -10.53
N THR A 599 8.57 -28.41 -11.41
CA THR A 599 7.49 -27.63 -12.05
C THR A 599 6.44 -28.51 -12.75
N LEU A 600 6.84 -29.60 -13.40
CA LEU A 600 5.92 -30.45 -14.18
C LEU A 600 5.19 -31.53 -13.37
N ASP A 601 5.69 -31.92 -12.20
CA ASP A 601 5.17 -33.05 -11.42
C ASP A 601 4.89 -32.73 -9.93
N LYS A 602 5.03 -31.46 -9.55
CA LYS A 602 4.94 -30.95 -8.18
C LYS A 602 5.88 -31.64 -7.18
N GLY A 603 7.01 -32.14 -7.70
CA GLY A 603 8.02 -32.85 -6.93
C GLY A 603 7.69 -34.31 -6.61
N ALA A 604 6.67 -34.90 -7.24
CA ALA A 604 6.30 -36.29 -7.01
C ALA A 604 7.47 -37.28 -7.29
N SER A 605 8.34 -36.96 -8.24
CA SER A 605 9.55 -37.72 -8.57
C SER A 605 10.61 -37.76 -7.47
N PHE A 606 10.65 -36.77 -6.57
CA PHE A 606 11.57 -36.76 -5.42
C PHE A 606 11.16 -37.73 -4.31
N GLY A 607 9.87 -38.12 -4.24
CA GLY A 607 9.36 -38.99 -3.20
C GLY A 607 9.50 -38.37 -1.80
N SER A 608 10.07 -39.12 -0.85
CA SER A 608 10.30 -38.63 0.51
C SER A 608 11.69 -38.02 0.65
N VAL A 609 11.76 -36.83 1.26
CA VAL A 609 12.97 -36.07 1.54
C VAL A 609 13.13 -36.00 3.05
N ALA A 610 14.29 -36.38 3.60
CA ALA A 610 14.49 -36.50 5.06
C ALA A 610 14.72 -35.14 5.76
N VAL A 611 13.79 -34.20 5.57
CA VAL A 611 13.87 -32.79 5.98
C VAL A 611 14.08 -32.65 7.47
N LYS A 612 13.24 -33.28 8.30
CA LYS A 612 13.25 -33.08 9.76
C LYS A 612 14.56 -33.55 10.37
N GLN A 613 15.04 -34.72 9.94
CA GLN A 613 16.30 -35.28 10.39
C GLN A 613 17.48 -34.41 9.97
N ALA A 614 17.51 -33.97 8.71
CA ALA A 614 18.60 -33.15 8.19
C ALA A 614 18.67 -31.76 8.84
N LEU A 615 17.52 -31.13 9.09
CA LEU A 615 17.45 -29.82 9.74
C LEU A 615 17.81 -29.89 11.22
N THR A 616 17.33 -30.92 11.94
CA THR A 616 17.70 -31.16 13.35
C THR A 616 19.21 -31.39 13.47
N ASN A 617 19.79 -32.22 12.59
CA ASN A 617 21.24 -32.42 12.54
C ASN A 617 22.00 -31.11 12.25
N ALA A 618 21.47 -30.24 11.39
CA ALA A 618 22.09 -28.96 11.06
C ALA A 618 22.11 -28.02 12.26
N MET A 619 21.01 -27.92 13.02
CA MET A 619 20.96 -27.16 14.28
C MET A 619 21.96 -27.68 15.32
N ASP A 620 22.08 -29.01 15.48
CA ASP A 620 23.05 -29.61 16.40
C ASP A 620 24.51 -29.28 16.02
N ILE A 621 24.77 -29.04 14.72
CA ILE A 621 26.09 -28.66 14.20
C ILE A 621 26.38 -27.16 14.39
N THR A 622 25.42 -26.28 14.11
CA THR A 622 25.62 -24.82 14.19
C THR A 622 25.39 -24.26 15.60
N GLY A 623 24.56 -24.91 16.41
CA GLY A 623 24.09 -24.42 17.71
C GLY A 623 22.95 -23.40 17.62
N SER A 624 22.33 -23.22 16.44
CA SER A 624 21.28 -22.23 16.19
C SER A 624 19.94 -22.63 16.83
N GLN A 625 19.19 -21.65 17.34
CA GLN A 625 17.93 -21.87 18.08
C GLN A 625 16.69 -21.70 17.17
N LEU A 626 16.46 -22.67 16.29
CA LEU A 626 15.16 -22.81 15.61
C LEU A 626 14.15 -23.51 16.54
N ASP A 627 12.86 -23.22 16.38
CA ASP A 627 11.80 -23.88 17.15
C ASP A 627 11.62 -25.34 16.68
N ILE A 628 11.79 -26.28 17.61
CA ILE A 628 11.65 -27.71 17.35
C ILE A 628 10.21 -28.11 17.00
N ASP A 629 9.20 -27.41 17.52
CA ASP A 629 7.80 -27.68 17.20
C ASP A 629 7.46 -27.21 15.78
N ALA A 630 8.05 -26.10 15.32
CA ALA A 630 7.98 -25.65 13.92
C ALA A 630 8.63 -26.67 12.97
N ILE A 631 9.76 -27.28 13.34
CA ILE A 631 10.42 -28.34 12.56
C ILE A 631 9.58 -29.62 12.54
N ASN A 632 9.00 -30.01 13.67
CA ASN A 632 8.12 -31.16 13.75
C ASN A 632 6.86 -31.00 12.87
N ALA A 633 6.39 -29.76 12.65
CA ALA A 633 5.24 -29.43 11.81
C ALA A 633 5.50 -29.50 10.29
N LEU A 634 6.76 -29.50 9.84
CA LEU A 634 7.13 -29.70 8.43
C LEU A 634 6.71 -31.09 7.93
N SER A 635 6.79 -31.33 6.63
CA SER A 635 6.69 -32.67 6.01
C SER A 635 8.07 -33.22 5.61
N ASP A 636 8.18 -34.55 5.42
CA ASP A 636 9.41 -35.20 4.93
C ASP A 636 9.28 -35.49 3.41
N ASP A 637 9.10 -34.40 2.66
CA ASP A 637 8.90 -34.32 1.20
C ASP A 637 9.41 -32.96 0.66
N LEU A 638 9.17 -32.67 -0.62
CA LEU A 638 9.59 -31.41 -1.24
C LEU A 638 8.95 -30.16 -0.60
N LYS A 639 7.69 -30.25 -0.15
CA LYS A 639 7.00 -29.12 0.49
C LYS A 639 7.68 -28.75 1.80
N GLY A 640 7.97 -29.74 2.64
CA GLY A 640 8.70 -29.53 3.88
C GLY A 640 10.11 -29.03 3.66
N TRP A 641 10.79 -29.48 2.58
CA TRP A 641 12.11 -28.97 2.19
C TRP A 641 12.05 -27.47 1.87
N ALA A 642 11.07 -27.05 1.07
CA ALA A 642 10.89 -25.65 0.68
C ALA A 642 10.53 -24.79 1.92
N GLN A 643 9.57 -25.25 2.72
CA GLN A 643 9.14 -24.58 3.95
C GLN A 643 10.25 -24.50 5.03
N ALA A 644 11.19 -25.46 5.06
CA ALA A 644 12.35 -25.41 5.95
C ALA A 644 13.26 -24.20 5.67
N HIS A 645 13.49 -23.83 4.40
CA HIS A 645 14.31 -22.67 4.05
C HIS A 645 13.63 -21.38 4.48
N ASN A 646 12.34 -21.25 4.18
CA ASN A 646 11.48 -20.16 4.64
C ASN A 646 11.53 -19.99 6.17
N LEU A 647 11.44 -21.09 6.93
CA LEU A 647 11.57 -21.10 8.40
C LEU A 647 12.96 -20.63 8.85
N ILE A 648 14.04 -21.12 8.22
CA ILE A 648 15.42 -20.71 8.57
C ILE A 648 15.61 -19.22 8.35
N ILE A 649 15.27 -18.69 7.16
CA ILE A 649 15.51 -17.28 6.83
C ILE A 649 14.68 -16.36 7.74
N SER A 650 13.38 -16.59 7.86
CA SER A 650 12.50 -15.76 8.70
C SER A 650 12.86 -15.78 10.19
N THR A 651 13.47 -16.86 10.70
CA THR A 651 13.91 -16.96 12.10
C THR A 651 15.28 -16.33 12.34
N ILE A 652 16.24 -16.52 11.42
CA ILE A 652 17.64 -16.13 11.61
C ILE A 652 17.94 -14.72 11.08
N ALA A 653 17.28 -14.32 9.99
CA ALA A 653 17.46 -13.02 9.34
C ALA A 653 16.10 -12.30 9.15
N PRO A 654 15.35 -11.99 10.23
CA PRO A 654 14.02 -11.38 10.14
C PRO A 654 14.00 -9.98 9.52
N GLU A 655 15.14 -9.30 9.46
CA GLU A 655 15.32 -7.97 8.83
C GLU A 655 15.70 -8.08 7.33
N ALA A 656 15.86 -9.29 6.79
CA ALA A 656 16.20 -9.54 5.40
C ALA A 656 14.96 -10.01 4.61
N SER A 657 14.57 -9.24 3.60
CA SER A 657 13.56 -9.69 2.63
C SER A 657 14.12 -10.81 1.76
N PHE A 658 13.34 -11.85 1.45
CA PHE A 658 13.85 -13.01 0.70
C PHE A 658 12.93 -13.57 -0.37
N GLY A 659 13.51 -14.29 -1.34
CA GLY A 659 12.79 -14.81 -2.49
C GLY A 659 13.43 -16.03 -3.16
N TRP A 660 12.62 -16.85 -3.82
CA TRP A 660 13.07 -18.06 -4.53
C TRP A 660 13.28 -17.82 -6.02
N SER A 661 14.36 -18.39 -6.58
CA SER A 661 14.61 -18.37 -8.02
C SER A 661 13.87 -19.44 -8.80
N LEU A 662 13.22 -19.03 -9.89
CA LEU A 662 12.77 -19.85 -11.01
C LEU A 662 13.54 -19.47 -12.29
N ASN A 663 13.60 -20.37 -13.25
CA ASN A 663 14.12 -20.08 -14.59
C ASN A 663 13.02 -19.60 -15.54
N ILE A 664 13.37 -18.67 -16.44
CA ILE A 664 12.61 -18.39 -17.66
C ILE A 664 12.97 -19.52 -18.65
N GLY A 665 12.16 -20.59 -18.61
CA GLY A 665 12.37 -21.80 -19.39
C GLY A 665 12.19 -21.64 -20.90
N ASP A 666 12.39 -22.75 -21.62
CA ASP A 666 12.48 -22.74 -23.09
C ASP A 666 11.18 -22.35 -23.82
N PHE A 667 10.00 -22.40 -23.16
CA PHE A 667 8.73 -21.90 -23.69
C PHE A 667 8.84 -20.44 -24.19
N ALA A 668 9.71 -19.64 -23.57
CA ALA A 668 9.90 -18.24 -23.95
C ALA A 668 10.44 -18.09 -25.39
N TYR A 669 11.00 -19.15 -26.00
CA TYR A 669 11.42 -19.15 -27.40
C TYR A 669 10.28 -19.45 -28.38
N ASP A 670 9.17 -20.03 -27.92
CA ASP A 670 8.05 -20.43 -28.76
C ASP A 670 7.14 -19.25 -29.14
N THR A 671 6.22 -19.52 -30.07
CA THR A 671 5.25 -18.53 -30.55
C THR A 671 3.94 -18.70 -29.79
N HIS A 672 3.58 -17.70 -29.00
CA HIS A 672 2.30 -17.63 -28.28
C HIS A 672 1.36 -16.62 -28.96
N SER A 673 0.07 -16.95 -28.97
CA SER A 673 -0.99 -16.09 -29.53
C SER A 673 -1.22 -14.84 -28.67
N GLY A 674 -1.31 -15.04 -27.35
CA GLY A 674 -1.53 -14.04 -26.31
C GLY A 674 -1.44 -14.66 -24.91
N ARG A 675 -2.02 -14.00 -23.91
CA ARG A 675 -1.80 -14.28 -22.48
C ARG A 675 -2.17 -15.72 -22.11
N GLN A 676 -3.33 -16.21 -22.57
CA GLN A 676 -3.79 -17.57 -22.27
C GLN A 676 -2.84 -18.66 -22.80
N SER A 677 -2.19 -18.45 -23.95
CA SER A 677 -1.24 -19.41 -24.52
C SER A 677 0.04 -19.53 -23.69
N VAL A 678 0.52 -18.42 -23.10
CA VAL A 678 1.64 -18.44 -22.14
C VAL A 678 1.24 -19.13 -20.83
N TRP A 679 -0.01 -18.92 -20.39
CA TRP A 679 -0.55 -19.58 -19.19
C TRP A 679 -0.59 -21.09 -19.33
N ASP A 680 -1.17 -21.56 -20.44
CA ASP A 680 -1.36 -22.98 -20.73
C ASP A 680 -0.04 -23.75 -20.87
N GLU A 681 1.00 -23.12 -21.44
CA GLU A 681 2.29 -23.76 -21.70
C GLU A 681 3.25 -23.71 -20.49
N ALA A 682 3.22 -22.65 -19.69
CA ALA A 682 4.24 -22.41 -18.66
C ALA A 682 3.70 -21.94 -17.31
N SER A 683 2.93 -20.84 -17.28
CA SER A 683 2.63 -20.17 -16.01
C SER A 683 1.78 -21.03 -15.08
N VAL A 684 0.87 -21.84 -15.62
CA VAL A 684 0.00 -22.72 -14.83
C VAL A 684 0.79 -23.71 -13.98
N PHE A 685 1.88 -24.27 -14.51
CA PHE A 685 2.71 -25.26 -13.84
C PHE A 685 3.51 -24.63 -12.69
N SER A 686 4.14 -23.49 -12.94
CA SER A 686 4.89 -22.75 -11.91
C SER A 686 3.96 -22.19 -10.82
N ALA A 687 2.77 -21.71 -11.19
CA ALA A 687 1.75 -21.25 -10.24
C ALA A 687 1.25 -22.39 -9.33
N ASP A 688 0.91 -23.55 -9.91
CA ASP A 688 0.46 -24.75 -9.19
C ASP A 688 1.57 -25.30 -8.26
N LEU A 689 2.83 -25.33 -8.72
CA LEU A 689 3.98 -25.70 -7.89
C LEU A 689 4.12 -24.74 -6.69
N LEU A 690 4.22 -23.43 -6.91
CA LEU A 690 4.46 -22.46 -5.84
C LEU A 690 3.33 -22.44 -4.80
N ALA A 691 2.08 -22.64 -5.24
CA ALA A 691 0.94 -22.76 -4.34
C ALA A 691 0.93 -24.10 -3.58
N THR A 692 1.27 -25.21 -4.24
CA THR A 692 1.39 -26.54 -3.59
C THR A 692 2.46 -26.53 -2.48
N LEU A 693 3.57 -25.83 -2.71
CA LEU A 693 4.65 -25.67 -1.73
C LEU A 693 4.35 -24.61 -0.64
N GLU A 694 3.28 -23.81 -0.81
CA GLU A 694 2.86 -22.71 0.10
C GLU A 694 3.93 -21.64 0.37
N LEU A 695 4.91 -21.47 -0.52
CA LEU A 695 6.08 -20.59 -0.33
C LEU A 695 5.74 -19.10 -0.13
N TYR A 696 4.61 -18.67 -0.69
CA TYR A 696 4.14 -17.28 -0.75
C TYR A 696 2.76 -17.10 -0.10
N LYS A 697 2.32 -18.06 0.71
CA LYS A 697 0.97 -18.07 1.29
C LYS A 697 0.78 -16.86 2.20
N ALA A 698 -0.22 -16.01 1.90
CA ALA A 698 -0.33 -14.67 2.51
C ALA A 698 -0.52 -14.65 4.04
N ASP A 699 -1.09 -15.70 4.62
CA ASP A 699 -1.30 -15.88 6.07
C ASP A 699 -0.14 -16.63 6.77
N ALA A 700 0.87 -17.11 6.03
CA ALA A 700 2.03 -17.78 6.61
C ALA A 700 3.04 -16.76 7.15
N ALA A 701 3.36 -16.86 8.44
CA ALA A 701 4.31 -15.97 9.13
C ALA A 701 5.75 -16.04 8.57
N ASN A 702 6.08 -17.10 7.84
CA ASN A 702 7.38 -17.35 7.21
C ASN A 702 7.29 -17.38 5.67
N LYS A 703 6.30 -16.73 5.05
CA LYS A 703 6.26 -16.59 3.58
C LYS A 703 7.49 -15.86 3.05
N ALA A 704 7.85 -16.10 1.79
CA ALA A 704 8.82 -15.27 1.08
C ALA A 704 8.19 -13.93 0.62
N ASP A 705 9.03 -12.95 0.31
CA ASP A 705 8.66 -11.56 0.04
C ASP A 705 8.63 -11.21 -1.45
N PHE A 706 9.44 -11.90 -2.26
CA PHE A 706 9.48 -11.71 -3.70
C PHE A 706 9.77 -13.02 -4.45
N VAL A 707 9.32 -13.11 -5.71
CA VAL A 707 9.70 -14.20 -6.62
C VAL A 707 10.89 -13.74 -7.47
N VAL A 708 11.90 -14.57 -7.65
CA VAL A 708 13.06 -14.26 -8.50
C VAL A 708 12.96 -15.03 -9.80
N PHE A 709 13.13 -14.37 -10.93
CA PHE A 709 13.21 -15.00 -12.24
C PHE A 709 14.60 -14.77 -12.84
N THR A 710 15.19 -15.84 -13.33
CA THR A 710 16.53 -15.88 -13.92
C THR A 710 16.45 -16.29 -15.38
N LYS A 711 17.44 -15.91 -16.20
CA LYS A 711 17.59 -16.42 -17.56
C LYS A 711 18.97 -17.03 -17.72
N SER A 712 19.06 -18.26 -18.24
CA SER A 712 20.37 -18.84 -18.55
C SER A 712 21.10 -18.04 -19.64
N ALA A 713 22.41 -17.81 -19.42
CA ALA A 713 23.33 -17.31 -20.43
C ALA A 713 23.71 -18.37 -21.49
N SER A 714 23.43 -19.66 -21.24
CA SER A 714 23.72 -20.75 -22.19
C SER A 714 22.72 -20.84 -23.33
N THR A 715 21.51 -20.30 -23.16
CA THR A 715 20.46 -20.25 -24.18
C THR A 715 20.57 -18.95 -24.99
N ALA A 716 19.95 -18.90 -26.17
CA ALA A 716 20.05 -17.75 -27.08
C ALA A 716 19.45 -16.46 -26.50
N ALA A 717 19.82 -15.30 -27.04
CA ALA A 717 19.13 -14.06 -26.71
C ALA A 717 17.66 -14.13 -27.19
N LEU A 718 16.73 -13.68 -26.35
CA LEU A 718 15.30 -13.60 -26.68
C LEU A 718 15.06 -12.40 -27.62
N THR A 719 14.18 -12.56 -28.60
CA THR A 719 13.64 -11.44 -29.39
C THR A 719 12.70 -10.55 -28.55
N SER A 720 12.24 -9.43 -29.11
CA SER A 720 11.27 -8.57 -28.42
C SER A 720 9.95 -9.27 -28.09
N ASP A 721 9.48 -10.16 -28.97
CA ASP A 721 8.24 -10.92 -28.76
C ASP A 721 8.45 -12.04 -27.74
N GLN A 722 9.60 -12.71 -27.79
CA GLN A 722 9.99 -13.73 -26.82
C GLN A 722 10.18 -13.13 -25.40
N TRP A 723 10.73 -11.91 -25.29
CA TRP A 723 10.75 -11.17 -24.03
C TRP A 723 9.36 -10.73 -23.56
N HIS A 724 8.42 -10.44 -24.46
CA HIS A 724 7.03 -10.18 -24.08
C HIS A 724 6.38 -11.44 -23.49
N ASN A 725 6.58 -12.62 -24.11
CA ASN A 725 6.11 -13.90 -23.56
C ASN A 725 6.73 -14.21 -22.19
N ALA A 726 8.04 -13.97 -22.04
CA ALA A 726 8.75 -14.16 -20.77
C ALA A 726 8.24 -13.21 -19.67
N LEU A 727 7.99 -11.94 -19.98
CA LEU A 727 7.43 -10.97 -19.04
C LEU A 727 5.96 -11.28 -18.70
N GLU A 728 5.18 -11.80 -19.65
CA GLU A 728 3.81 -12.26 -19.37
C GLU A 728 3.81 -13.49 -18.43
N TYR A 729 4.73 -14.44 -18.60
CA TYR A 729 4.94 -15.54 -17.64
C TYR A 729 5.29 -15.03 -16.24
N VAL A 730 6.26 -14.12 -16.14
CA VAL A 730 6.64 -13.46 -14.88
C VAL A 730 5.42 -12.80 -14.23
N LYS A 731 4.63 -12.06 -15.02
CA LYS A 731 3.40 -11.41 -14.56
C LYS A 731 2.37 -12.41 -14.05
N GLN A 732 2.06 -13.45 -14.83
CA GLN A 732 1.02 -14.42 -14.50
C GLN A 732 1.34 -15.23 -13.24
N VAL A 733 2.59 -15.66 -13.07
CA VAL A 733 3.02 -16.38 -11.86
C VAL A 733 2.95 -15.44 -10.65
N SER A 734 3.47 -14.21 -10.76
CA SER A 734 3.45 -13.23 -9.65
C SER A 734 2.05 -12.70 -9.30
N ASP A 735 1.14 -12.55 -10.28
CA ASP A 735 -0.28 -12.25 -10.06
C ASP A 735 -0.97 -13.41 -9.30
N TYR A 736 -0.65 -14.67 -9.65
CA TYR A 736 -1.24 -15.84 -8.98
C TYR A 736 -0.81 -15.94 -7.51
N VAL A 737 0.49 -15.81 -7.23
CA VAL A 737 1.03 -15.84 -5.85
C VAL A 737 0.96 -14.50 -5.13
N LYS A 738 0.38 -13.46 -5.76
CA LYS A 738 0.21 -12.08 -5.25
C LYS A 738 1.48 -11.48 -4.64
N THR A 739 2.63 -11.72 -5.27
CA THR A 739 3.96 -11.43 -4.72
C THR A 739 4.83 -10.73 -5.77
N PRO A 740 5.53 -9.63 -5.45
CA PRO A 740 6.34 -8.89 -6.43
C PRO A 740 7.51 -9.72 -6.98
N ALA A 741 7.98 -9.36 -8.18
CA ALA A 741 9.01 -10.12 -8.90
C ALA A 741 10.34 -9.37 -9.05
N MET A 742 11.44 -10.11 -9.08
CA MET A 742 12.78 -9.61 -9.40
C MET A 742 13.33 -10.34 -10.62
N LEU A 743 13.90 -9.62 -11.58
CA LEU A 743 14.70 -10.21 -12.66
C LEU A 743 16.16 -10.21 -12.22
N ALA A 744 16.69 -11.36 -11.81
CA ALA A 744 18.04 -11.45 -11.25
C ALA A 744 19.02 -12.19 -12.17
N ASN A 745 20.29 -11.77 -12.13
CA ASN A 745 21.39 -12.39 -12.88
C ASN A 745 21.09 -12.53 -14.38
N ILE A 746 20.47 -11.50 -14.97
CA ILE A 746 20.05 -11.51 -16.37
C ILE A 746 21.26 -11.24 -17.28
N PRO A 747 21.50 -12.03 -18.35
CA PRO A 747 22.70 -11.87 -19.19
C PRO A 747 22.76 -10.51 -19.91
N THR A 748 23.75 -9.67 -19.57
CA THR A 748 23.94 -8.31 -20.10
C THR A 748 23.95 -8.26 -21.62
N ASP A 749 24.73 -9.13 -22.25
CA ASP A 749 24.89 -9.19 -23.72
C ASP A 749 23.61 -9.63 -24.46
N GLN A 750 22.63 -10.21 -23.75
CA GLN A 750 21.38 -10.70 -24.34
C GLN A 750 20.17 -9.80 -24.04
N ALA A 751 20.19 -9.07 -22.93
CA ALA A 751 19.00 -8.38 -22.40
C ALA A 751 19.14 -6.86 -22.33
N SER A 752 20.35 -6.31 -22.27
CA SER A 752 20.56 -4.87 -22.06
C SER A 752 20.01 -4.01 -23.20
N GLY A 753 20.00 -4.51 -24.44
CA GLY A 753 19.37 -3.84 -25.58
C GLY A 753 17.84 -3.75 -25.48
N TYR A 754 17.18 -4.78 -24.93
CA TYR A 754 15.73 -4.79 -24.73
C TYR A 754 15.32 -3.89 -23.55
N PHE A 755 15.87 -4.13 -22.36
CA PHE A 755 15.46 -3.39 -21.16
C PHE A 755 15.91 -1.94 -21.18
N MET A 756 17.16 -1.66 -21.57
CA MET A 756 17.75 -0.31 -21.56
C MET A 756 17.72 0.37 -22.93
N GLY A 757 17.04 -0.21 -23.91
CA GLY A 757 16.93 0.30 -25.29
C GLY A 757 18.24 0.25 -26.07
N ASP A 758 18.18 0.57 -27.35
CA ASP A 758 19.33 0.75 -28.24
C ASP A 758 19.02 1.76 -29.36
N SER A 759 19.82 1.80 -30.43
CA SER A 759 19.57 2.71 -31.56
C SER A 759 18.33 2.37 -32.41
N ALA A 760 17.70 1.21 -32.18
CA ALA A 760 16.54 0.71 -32.93
C ALA A 760 15.29 0.54 -32.05
N SER A 761 15.43 0.48 -30.72
CA SER A 761 14.37 0.14 -29.78
C SER A 761 14.40 1.01 -28.52
N LYS A 762 13.21 1.38 -28.01
CA LYS A 762 13.08 2.13 -26.75
C LYS A 762 13.25 1.20 -25.53
N PRO A 763 13.71 1.72 -24.38
CA PRO A 763 13.76 0.96 -23.12
C PRO A 763 12.42 0.34 -22.73
N GLN A 764 12.45 -0.88 -22.20
CA GLN A 764 11.26 -1.66 -21.82
C GLN A 764 11.07 -1.80 -20.29
N LEU A 765 11.78 -1.01 -19.47
CA LEU A 765 11.67 -1.03 -18.00
C LEU A 765 10.23 -0.88 -17.49
N ARG A 766 9.42 -0.03 -18.13
CA ARG A 766 7.99 0.13 -17.80
C ARG A 766 7.18 -1.16 -18.02
N LYS A 767 7.49 -1.94 -19.07
CA LYS A 767 6.84 -3.25 -19.30
C LYS A 767 7.24 -4.26 -18.22
N ALA A 768 8.49 -4.23 -17.76
CA ALA A 768 8.91 -5.03 -16.61
C ALA A 768 8.14 -4.62 -15.33
N ALA A 769 8.05 -3.32 -15.03
CA ALA A 769 7.28 -2.80 -13.89
C ALA A 769 5.79 -3.17 -13.93
N PHE A 770 5.18 -3.14 -15.12
CA PHE A 770 3.81 -3.63 -15.34
C PHE A 770 3.69 -5.15 -15.14
N SER A 771 4.75 -5.90 -15.44
CA SER A 771 4.87 -7.35 -15.21
C SER A 771 5.31 -7.68 -13.77
N ASN A 772 4.88 -6.84 -12.82
CA ASN A 772 5.16 -6.93 -11.39
C ASN A 772 6.65 -6.94 -11.00
N VAL A 773 7.57 -6.52 -11.89
CA VAL A 773 9.01 -6.49 -11.57
C VAL A 773 9.36 -5.21 -10.81
N PHE A 774 9.98 -5.30 -9.63
CA PHE A 774 10.50 -4.12 -8.90
C PHE A 774 11.98 -3.84 -9.19
N ALA A 775 12.75 -4.87 -9.59
CA ALA A 775 14.18 -4.73 -9.85
C ALA A 775 14.70 -5.65 -10.98
N LEU A 776 15.69 -5.15 -11.71
CA LEU A 776 16.48 -5.84 -12.74
C LEU A 776 17.97 -5.79 -12.39
N THR A 777 18.59 -6.94 -12.13
CA THR A 777 20.05 -7.06 -12.01
C THR A 777 20.64 -7.84 -13.18
N LEU A 778 21.65 -7.24 -13.81
CA LEU A 778 22.36 -7.75 -14.96
C LEU A 778 23.69 -8.38 -14.54
N ASP A 779 24.11 -9.45 -15.21
CA ASP A 779 25.22 -10.32 -14.76
C ASP A 779 26.63 -9.70 -14.92
N GLN A 780 26.79 -8.76 -15.86
CA GLN A 780 28.10 -8.24 -16.26
C GLN A 780 28.08 -6.73 -16.49
N ASP A 781 29.18 -6.05 -16.15
CA ASP A 781 29.39 -4.64 -16.44
C ASP A 781 29.79 -4.39 -17.90
N SER A 782 29.33 -3.28 -18.45
CA SER A 782 29.96 -2.66 -19.63
C SER A 782 29.85 -1.14 -19.54
N GLN A 783 30.78 -0.42 -20.17
CA GLN A 783 30.75 1.05 -20.19
C GLN A 783 29.44 1.59 -20.80
N ALA A 784 28.92 0.90 -21.83
CA ALA A 784 27.66 1.26 -22.47
C ALA A 784 26.45 1.01 -21.56
N LEU A 785 26.44 -0.08 -20.78
CA LEU A 785 25.39 -0.35 -19.79
C LEU A 785 25.44 0.65 -18.63
N THR A 786 26.64 0.90 -18.09
CA THR A 786 26.84 1.85 -16.96
C THR A 786 26.29 3.22 -17.32
N ALA A 787 26.64 3.76 -18.50
CA ALA A 787 26.13 5.05 -18.97
C ALA A 787 24.59 5.08 -19.14
N LYS A 788 23.96 3.97 -19.51
CA LYS A 788 22.49 3.86 -19.58
C LYS A 788 21.85 3.80 -18.19
N ILE A 789 22.46 3.10 -17.24
CA ILE A 789 21.99 3.05 -15.84
C ILE A 789 22.14 4.44 -15.20
N GLU A 790 23.25 5.15 -15.44
CA GLU A 790 23.47 6.54 -15.01
C GLU A 790 22.43 7.49 -15.60
N ALA A 791 22.16 7.41 -16.91
CA ALA A 791 21.11 8.20 -17.55
C ALA A 791 19.71 7.92 -16.95
N TYR A 792 19.41 6.65 -16.68
CA TYR A 792 18.17 6.23 -16.03
C TYR A 792 18.00 6.81 -14.61
N GLN A 793 19.08 7.04 -13.85
CA GLN A 793 18.97 7.64 -12.51
C GLN A 793 18.34 9.04 -12.54
N GLY A 794 18.39 9.76 -13.66
CA GLY A 794 17.79 11.09 -13.83
C GLY A 794 16.27 11.07 -14.09
N ALA A 795 15.69 9.92 -14.46
CA ALA A 795 14.27 9.78 -14.78
C ALA A 795 13.80 8.35 -14.47
N LYS A 796 13.70 8.04 -13.18
CA LYS A 796 13.31 6.72 -12.70
C LYS A 796 11.83 6.44 -12.94
N VAL A 797 11.48 5.17 -13.09
CA VAL A 797 10.09 4.69 -13.11
C VAL A 797 9.64 4.55 -11.65
N PRO A 798 8.62 5.28 -11.19
CA PRO A 798 8.07 5.09 -9.86
C PRO A 798 7.26 3.78 -9.82
N LEU A 799 7.21 3.13 -8.66
CA LEU A 799 6.56 1.83 -8.46
C LEU A 799 5.29 1.90 -7.62
N TYR A 800 5.27 2.80 -6.64
CA TYR A 800 4.19 3.06 -5.68
C TYR A 800 4.38 4.45 -5.05
N TYR A 801 3.29 5.06 -4.61
CA TYR A 801 3.30 6.36 -3.94
C TYR A 801 3.98 6.28 -2.56
N VAL A 802 4.80 7.27 -2.21
CA VAL A 802 5.38 7.42 -0.86
C VAL A 802 5.13 8.82 -0.33
N GLY A 803 4.11 8.96 0.50
CA GLY A 803 3.81 10.15 1.27
C GLY A 803 3.18 9.75 2.60
N GLU A 804 3.00 10.71 3.51
CA GLU A 804 1.98 10.56 4.55
C GLU A 804 0.63 10.35 3.83
N GLU A 805 -0.23 9.48 4.39
CA GLU A 805 -1.45 8.97 3.72
C GLU A 805 -2.17 10.07 2.94
N LEU A 806 -2.65 9.73 1.73
CA LEU A 806 -3.55 10.53 0.89
C LEU A 806 -4.60 11.23 1.76
N GLU A 807 -4.31 12.47 2.20
CA GLU A 807 -4.81 12.89 3.52
C GLU A 807 -6.34 12.88 3.53
N LYS A 808 -6.92 11.99 4.36
CA LYS A 808 -8.33 12.06 4.80
C LYS A 808 -8.56 13.23 5.76
N GLY A 809 -7.79 14.30 5.57
CA GLY A 809 -8.06 15.62 6.07
C GLY A 809 -9.34 16.17 5.44
N SER A 810 -9.74 17.33 5.93
CA SER A 810 -10.91 18.02 5.45
C SER A 810 -10.77 18.45 3.99
N LEU A 811 -11.74 18.08 3.13
CA LEU A 811 -11.80 18.48 1.72
C LEU A 811 -11.57 19.99 1.52
N THR A 812 -12.07 20.83 2.43
CA THR A 812 -11.81 22.28 2.44
C THR A 812 -11.50 22.78 3.84
N ARG A 813 -10.94 24.00 3.95
CA ARG A 813 -10.80 24.70 5.24
C ARG A 813 -12.13 25.05 5.93
N ILE A 814 -13.29 24.82 5.29
CA ILE A 814 -14.61 25.19 5.80
C ILE A 814 -15.29 23.95 6.37
N GLU A 815 -15.15 23.72 7.68
CA GLU A 815 -15.74 22.58 8.40
C GLU A 815 -17.24 22.38 8.09
N ALA A 816 -18.00 23.47 8.03
CA ALA A 816 -19.43 23.45 7.72
C ALA A 816 -19.72 22.97 6.28
N LEU A 817 -18.82 23.16 5.31
CA LEU A 817 -18.95 22.61 3.97
C LEU A 817 -18.71 21.10 3.99
N ASN A 818 -17.64 20.67 4.66
CA ASN A 818 -17.24 19.27 4.72
C ASN A 818 -18.34 18.42 5.39
N GLN A 819 -18.90 18.90 6.51
CA GLN A 819 -20.04 18.24 7.16
C GLN A 819 -21.28 18.18 6.25
N GLN A 820 -21.61 19.26 5.55
CA GLN A 820 -22.76 19.27 4.62
C GLN A 820 -22.57 18.36 3.40
N LEU A 821 -21.33 18.10 2.98
CA LEU A 821 -21.03 17.13 1.93
C LEU A 821 -21.06 15.70 2.47
N ALA A 822 -20.57 15.44 3.68
CA ALA A 822 -20.73 14.13 4.34
C ALA A 822 -22.22 13.79 4.58
N ASP A 823 -22.99 14.71 5.15
CA ASP A 823 -24.43 14.55 5.40
C ASP A 823 -25.26 14.31 4.12
N ALA A 824 -24.73 14.69 2.95
CA ALA A 824 -25.39 14.49 1.66
C ALA A 824 -25.30 13.04 1.13
N GLU A 825 -24.43 12.18 1.70
CA GLU A 825 -24.16 10.82 1.21
C GLU A 825 -25.44 10.05 0.87
N HIS A 826 -26.35 9.90 1.84
CA HIS A 826 -27.57 9.12 1.64
C HIS A 826 -28.44 9.67 0.50
N ALA A 827 -28.56 10.99 0.40
CA ALA A 827 -29.36 11.65 -0.63
C ALA A 827 -28.71 11.57 -2.01
N MET A 828 -27.38 11.63 -2.09
CA MET A 828 -26.65 11.49 -3.33
C MET A 828 -26.71 10.04 -3.84
N ASP A 829 -26.40 9.06 -3.00
CA ASP A 829 -26.38 7.64 -3.37
C ASP A 829 -27.77 7.08 -3.73
N ASN A 830 -28.84 7.54 -3.05
CA ASN A 830 -30.18 6.95 -3.16
C ASN A 830 -31.19 7.81 -3.95
N GLU A 831 -30.83 9.04 -4.32
CA GLU A 831 -31.74 9.93 -5.08
C GLU A 831 -31.09 10.68 -6.26
N ALA A 832 -29.76 10.81 -6.32
CA ALA A 832 -29.06 11.43 -7.45
C ALA A 832 -28.31 10.40 -8.32
N PHE A 833 -27.53 9.52 -7.72
CA PHE A 833 -26.72 8.51 -8.42
C PHE A 833 -27.56 7.29 -8.81
N LEU A 834 -28.60 7.53 -9.60
CA LEU A 834 -29.55 6.53 -10.05
C LEU A 834 -29.28 6.08 -11.50
N TYR A 835 -29.62 4.84 -11.80
CA TYR A 835 -29.60 4.28 -13.15
C TYR A 835 -30.94 3.74 -13.59
N GLU A 836 -31.18 3.75 -14.90
CA GLU A 836 -32.42 3.29 -15.51
C GLU A 836 -32.38 1.78 -15.76
N THR A 837 -33.34 1.03 -15.19
CA THR A 837 -33.52 -0.40 -15.48
C THR A 837 -34.30 -0.60 -16.78
N PRO A 838 -34.25 -1.78 -17.43
CA PRO A 838 -35.12 -2.12 -18.57
C PRO A 838 -36.63 -2.12 -18.25
N GLN A 839 -37.04 -1.90 -17.00
CA GLN A 839 -38.43 -1.68 -16.59
C GLN A 839 -38.77 -0.19 -16.47
N SER A 840 -37.87 0.72 -16.91
CA SER A 840 -37.90 2.17 -16.70
C SER A 840 -38.09 2.57 -15.23
N GLN A 841 -37.46 1.80 -14.33
CA GLN A 841 -37.34 2.15 -12.92
C GLN A 841 -35.98 2.80 -12.70
N TRP A 842 -35.91 3.76 -11.79
CA TRP A 842 -34.65 4.37 -11.35
C TRP A 842 -34.25 3.77 -10.01
N ILE A 843 -33.05 3.19 -9.94
CA ILE A 843 -32.51 2.55 -8.73
C ILE A 843 -31.03 2.95 -8.50
N PRO A 844 -30.51 2.87 -7.26
CA PRO A 844 -29.14 3.30 -6.94
C PRO A 844 -28.06 2.62 -7.79
N SER A 845 -27.05 3.39 -8.19
CA SER A 845 -25.88 2.87 -8.90
C SER A 845 -25.10 1.87 -8.04
N THR A 846 -24.58 0.85 -8.71
CA THR A 846 -23.68 -0.16 -8.13
C THR A 846 -22.20 0.13 -8.49
N VAL A 847 -21.94 1.16 -9.29
CA VAL A 847 -20.61 1.51 -9.82
C VAL A 847 -20.09 2.84 -9.26
N TYR A 848 -21.01 3.79 -9.02
CA TYR A 848 -20.72 5.14 -8.58
C TYR A 848 -21.29 5.40 -7.19
N LYS A 849 -20.42 5.86 -6.29
CA LYS A 849 -20.71 6.14 -4.87
C LYS A 849 -20.23 7.53 -4.48
N TRP A 850 -20.94 8.13 -3.53
CA TRP A 850 -20.64 9.47 -3.04
C TRP A 850 -19.29 9.56 -2.32
N ASN A 851 -18.93 8.56 -1.52
CA ASN A 851 -17.65 8.57 -0.81
C ASN A 851 -16.47 8.46 -1.79
N ASP A 852 -16.52 7.51 -2.74
CA ASP A 852 -15.54 7.41 -3.86
C ASP A 852 -15.41 8.74 -4.62
N PHE A 853 -16.49 9.51 -4.77
CA PHE A 853 -16.46 10.84 -5.39
C PHE A 853 -15.77 11.88 -4.49
N LEU A 854 -16.07 11.89 -3.19
CA LEU A 854 -15.44 12.82 -2.25
C LEU A 854 -13.94 12.54 -2.08
N ASP A 855 -13.52 11.27 -2.05
CA ASP A 855 -12.11 10.89 -2.01
C ASP A 855 -11.37 11.39 -3.27
N GLY A 856 -11.95 11.18 -4.45
CA GLY A 856 -11.40 11.67 -5.72
C GLY A 856 -11.40 13.20 -5.83
N LEU A 857 -12.43 13.86 -5.31
CA LEU A 857 -12.51 15.32 -5.24
C LEU A 857 -11.48 15.89 -4.25
N ASN A 858 -11.23 15.21 -3.13
CA ASN A 858 -10.23 15.57 -2.13
C ASN A 858 -8.81 15.53 -2.74
N ALA A 859 -8.45 14.42 -3.40
CA ALA A 859 -7.20 14.32 -4.14
C ALA A 859 -7.05 15.46 -5.17
N MET A 860 -8.09 15.73 -5.97
CA MET A 860 -8.04 16.75 -7.02
C MET A 860 -8.09 18.19 -6.51
N HIS A 861 -8.65 18.46 -5.33
CA HIS A 861 -8.67 19.79 -4.70
C HIS A 861 -7.39 20.07 -3.91
N ASN A 862 -7.02 19.18 -2.99
CA ASN A 862 -5.94 19.42 -2.04
C ASN A 862 -4.55 19.13 -2.62
N ILE A 863 -4.41 18.10 -3.45
CA ILE A 863 -3.15 17.77 -4.12
C ILE A 863 -3.14 18.40 -5.53
N GLY A 864 -4.14 18.06 -6.34
CA GLY A 864 -4.19 18.46 -7.75
C GLY A 864 -3.21 17.69 -8.63
N VAL A 865 -3.21 18.01 -9.93
CA VAL A 865 -2.46 17.29 -10.97
C VAL A 865 -1.82 18.30 -11.93
N ALA A 866 -0.50 18.18 -12.14
CA ALA A 866 0.29 19.15 -12.91
C ALA A 866 0.11 20.61 -12.42
N GLY A 867 -0.01 20.81 -11.11
CA GLY A 867 -0.28 22.12 -10.50
C GLY A 867 -1.73 22.61 -10.63
N ASN A 868 -2.59 21.94 -11.40
CA ASN A 868 -3.99 22.29 -11.55
C ASN A 868 -4.83 21.59 -10.47
N LYS A 869 -5.68 22.36 -9.78
CA LYS A 869 -6.55 21.87 -8.69
C LYS A 869 -8.02 22.07 -9.06
N PHE A 870 -8.89 21.16 -8.62
CA PHE A 870 -10.32 21.35 -8.75
C PHE A 870 -10.77 22.52 -7.88
N TRP A 871 -11.21 23.60 -8.50
CA TRP A 871 -11.55 24.82 -7.77
C TRP A 871 -12.89 24.67 -7.02
N LEU A 872 -12.87 24.99 -5.71
CA LEU A 872 -14.05 25.00 -4.84
C LEU A 872 -14.28 26.33 -4.09
N MET A 873 -13.25 27.18 -3.96
CA MET A 873 -13.28 28.35 -3.06
C MET A 873 -12.51 29.55 -3.65
N ASN A 874 -12.96 30.75 -3.33
CA ASN A 874 -12.22 32.00 -3.47
C ASN A 874 -11.89 32.56 -2.09
N ASP A 875 -10.60 32.80 -1.79
CA ASP A 875 -10.18 33.35 -0.50
C ASP A 875 -10.58 34.82 -0.28
N GLU A 876 -10.99 35.54 -1.33
CA GLU A 876 -11.61 36.87 -1.21
C GLU A 876 -13.10 36.83 -0.81
N ALA A 877 -13.74 35.65 -0.86
CA ALA A 877 -15.16 35.47 -0.54
C ALA A 877 -15.36 34.93 0.89
N ASP A 878 -16.51 35.26 1.49
CA ASP A 878 -16.91 34.70 2.78
C ASP A 878 -17.26 33.21 2.68
N ASP A 879 -17.23 32.49 3.81
CA ASP A 879 -17.44 31.05 3.84
C ASP A 879 -18.84 30.61 3.37
N ALA A 880 -19.89 31.43 3.53
CA ALA A 880 -21.23 31.09 3.06
C ALA A 880 -21.35 31.21 1.53
N THR A 881 -20.69 32.21 0.95
CA THR A 881 -20.51 32.35 -0.49
C THR A 881 -19.67 31.20 -1.05
N ASN A 882 -18.56 30.83 -0.39
CA ASN A 882 -17.71 29.70 -0.78
C ASN A 882 -18.41 28.34 -0.70
N ILE A 883 -19.22 28.08 0.34
CA ILE A 883 -20.10 26.90 0.41
C ILE A 883 -21.00 26.81 -0.84
N THR A 884 -21.49 27.95 -1.32
CA THR A 884 -22.35 28.00 -2.51
C THR A 884 -21.55 27.79 -3.80
N TYR A 885 -20.36 28.39 -3.94
CA TYR A 885 -19.46 28.14 -5.08
C TYR A 885 -19.07 26.66 -5.19
N ALA A 886 -18.62 26.04 -4.10
CA ALA A 886 -18.22 24.63 -4.06
C ALA A 886 -19.37 23.71 -4.52
N LYS A 887 -20.57 23.89 -3.96
CA LYS A 887 -21.75 23.10 -4.32
C LYS A 887 -22.18 23.28 -5.78
N VAL A 888 -22.04 24.49 -6.34
CA VAL A 888 -22.31 24.74 -7.76
C VAL A 888 -21.26 24.10 -8.67
N ALA A 889 -19.98 24.15 -8.32
CA ALA A 889 -18.91 23.48 -9.07
C ALA A 889 -19.10 21.95 -9.09
N ILE A 890 -19.37 21.36 -7.92
CA ILE A 890 -19.69 19.94 -7.74
C ILE A 890 -20.93 19.55 -8.56
N ALA A 891 -22.03 20.31 -8.44
CA ALA A 891 -23.25 20.03 -9.18
C ALA A 891 -23.06 20.12 -10.70
N ALA A 892 -22.25 21.07 -11.19
CA ALA A 892 -21.99 21.22 -12.62
C ALA A 892 -21.27 20.00 -13.19
N PHE A 893 -20.27 19.47 -12.49
CA PHE A 893 -19.55 18.25 -12.86
C PHE A 893 -20.45 17.01 -12.82
N LEU A 894 -21.18 16.83 -11.71
CA LEU A 894 -22.04 15.67 -11.51
C LEU A 894 -23.23 15.64 -12.48
N ALA A 895 -23.74 16.78 -12.92
CA ALA A 895 -24.79 16.87 -13.93
C ALA A 895 -24.40 16.21 -15.26
N GLN A 896 -23.12 16.35 -15.66
CA GLN A 896 -22.56 15.71 -16.84
C GLN A 896 -22.37 14.22 -16.59
N SER A 897 -21.68 13.87 -15.49
CA SER A 897 -21.45 12.50 -15.01
C SER A 897 -22.74 11.66 -15.01
N MET A 898 -23.83 12.22 -14.48
CA MET A 898 -25.14 11.57 -14.43
C MET A 898 -25.71 11.25 -15.81
N GLN A 899 -25.45 12.09 -16.82
CA GLN A 899 -25.92 11.86 -18.19
C GLN A 899 -24.97 10.98 -19.01
N GLU A 900 -23.65 11.04 -18.80
CA GLU A 900 -22.70 10.21 -19.56
C GLU A 900 -22.72 8.75 -19.11
N THR A 901 -22.68 8.47 -17.81
CA THR A 901 -22.32 7.14 -17.29
C THR A 901 -23.24 6.60 -16.20
N ILE A 902 -23.53 7.41 -15.17
CA ILE A 902 -24.23 6.92 -13.96
C ILE A 902 -25.62 6.39 -14.33
N ARG A 903 -26.35 7.07 -15.23
CA ARG A 903 -27.67 6.62 -15.70
C ARG A 903 -27.69 5.24 -16.38
N TYR A 904 -26.54 4.77 -16.87
CA TYR A 904 -26.37 3.46 -17.50
C TYR A 904 -25.76 2.40 -16.57
N ASN A 905 -25.31 2.80 -15.38
CA ASN A 905 -24.57 1.97 -14.42
C ASN A 905 -23.31 1.30 -15.00
N ALA A 906 -22.60 2.04 -15.86
CA ALA A 906 -21.40 1.58 -16.55
C ALA A 906 -20.26 2.59 -16.36
N CYS A 907 -19.04 2.08 -16.17
CA CYS A 907 -17.79 2.84 -16.16
C CYS A 907 -17.08 2.78 -17.52
N ASP A 908 -17.19 1.65 -18.21
CA ASP A 908 -16.74 1.44 -19.58
C ASP A 908 -17.82 1.89 -20.59
N GLU A 909 -17.35 2.28 -21.76
CA GLU A 909 -18.16 2.67 -22.90
C GLU A 909 -19.02 1.52 -23.42
N ASN A 910 -20.32 1.79 -23.55
CA ASN A 910 -21.26 0.86 -24.17
C ASN A 910 -21.14 0.94 -25.70
N ASN A 911 -21.32 -0.19 -26.38
CA ASN A 911 -21.40 -0.21 -27.83
C ASN A 911 -22.72 0.46 -28.29
N TRP A 912 -22.61 1.62 -28.91
CA TRP A 912 -23.71 2.40 -29.50
C TRP A 912 -23.67 2.41 -31.03
N SER A 913 -22.74 1.67 -31.63
CA SER A 913 -22.48 1.69 -33.06
C SER A 913 -23.55 0.89 -33.81
N GLU A 914 -24.34 1.59 -34.62
CA GLU A 914 -25.45 1.01 -35.41
C GLU A 914 -25.36 1.46 -36.87
N THR A 915 -25.89 0.66 -37.78
CA THR A 915 -25.97 0.96 -39.22
C THR A 915 -26.65 2.31 -39.51
N LYS A 916 -27.65 2.68 -38.71
CA LYS A 916 -28.34 3.99 -38.79
C LYS A 916 -27.43 5.20 -38.50
N TYR A 917 -26.28 4.97 -37.88
CA TYR A 917 -25.23 5.97 -37.59
C TYR A 917 -23.96 5.77 -38.44
N GLY A 918 -23.99 4.90 -39.45
CA GLY A 918 -22.89 4.69 -40.40
C GLY A 918 -21.88 3.60 -40.03
N ALA A 919 -22.18 2.76 -39.03
CA ALA A 919 -21.40 1.55 -38.76
C ALA A 919 -21.65 0.46 -39.84
N PRO A 920 -20.69 -0.46 -40.10
CA PRO A 920 -20.85 -1.50 -41.12
C PRO A 920 -21.94 -2.53 -40.76
N ALA A 921 -22.17 -2.74 -39.46
CA ALA A 921 -23.25 -3.56 -38.92
C ALA A 921 -23.84 -2.90 -37.65
N ASP A 922 -24.87 -3.51 -37.07
CA ASP A 922 -25.35 -3.14 -35.74
C ASP A 922 -24.50 -3.85 -34.67
N TYR A 923 -24.00 -3.09 -33.71
CA TYR A 923 -23.07 -3.47 -32.64
C TYR A 923 -21.81 -4.23 -33.10
N PRO A 924 -21.04 -3.70 -34.07
CA PRO A 924 -19.76 -4.30 -34.49
C PRO A 924 -18.78 -4.32 -33.32
N MET A 925 -17.93 -5.33 -33.24
CA MET A 925 -16.88 -5.43 -32.21
C MET A 925 -15.85 -4.31 -32.31
N THR A 926 -15.60 -3.80 -33.52
CA THR A 926 -14.72 -2.64 -33.77
C THR A 926 -15.16 -1.34 -33.09
N ALA A 927 -16.33 -1.30 -32.47
CA ALA A 927 -16.69 -0.24 -31.51
C ALA A 927 -15.66 -0.06 -30.38
N SER A 928 -14.90 -1.11 -30.01
CA SER A 928 -13.79 -1.02 -29.05
C SER A 928 -12.59 -0.19 -29.54
N CYS A 929 -12.50 0.02 -30.87
CA CYS A 929 -11.48 0.82 -31.54
C CYS A 929 -11.92 2.28 -31.72
N GLY A 930 -13.24 2.53 -31.70
CA GLY A 930 -13.84 3.84 -31.89
C GLY A 930 -15.29 3.74 -32.34
N GLN A 931 -16.11 4.73 -31.96
CA GLN A 931 -17.54 4.77 -32.29
C GLN A 931 -17.90 6.05 -33.04
N LEU A 932 -19.02 6.01 -33.79
CA LEU A 932 -19.55 7.15 -34.55
C LEU A 932 -18.54 7.77 -35.55
N GLY A 933 -17.72 6.92 -36.18
CA GLY A 933 -16.69 7.32 -37.14
C GLY A 933 -15.37 7.78 -36.54
N GLN A 934 -15.21 7.71 -35.22
CA GLN A 934 -13.96 8.02 -34.51
C GLN A 934 -13.03 6.80 -34.52
N LYS A 935 -11.72 7.02 -34.38
CA LYS A 935 -10.72 5.96 -34.13
C LYS A 935 -9.84 6.37 -32.93
N TYR A 936 -10.10 5.77 -31.77
CA TYR A 936 -9.47 6.15 -30.49
C TYR A 936 -7.97 5.84 -30.45
N ALA A 937 -7.50 4.84 -31.20
CA ALA A 937 -6.07 4.58 -31.38
C ALA A 937 -5.35 5.68 -32.17
N ASP A 938 -6.06 6.49 -32.97
CA ASP A 938 -5.48 7.59 -33.74
C ASP A 938 -5.50 8.93 -32.96
N TYR A 939 -6.14 8.96 -31.79
CA TYR A 939 -6.09 10.13 -30.90
C TYR A 939 -4.68 10.33 -30.40
N GLY A 940 -4.18 11.57 -30.53
CA GLY A 940 -2.79 11.88 -30.24
C GLY A 940 -1.82 11.54 -31.36
N VAL A 941 -2.27 11.39 -32.60
CA VAL A 941 -1.43 11.43 -33.81
C VAL A 941 -1.56 12.82 -34.46
N ASN A 942 -0.43 13.47 -34.76
CA ASN A 942 -0.43 14.71 -35.53
C ASN A 942 -0.80 14.42 -37.01
N PRO A 943 -1.85 15.05 -37.57
CA PRO A 943 -2.34 14.74 -38.92
C PRO A 943 -1.43 15.24 -40.06
N VAL A 944 -0.42 16.07 -39.76
CA VAL A 944 0.54 16.62 -40.73
C VAL A 944 1.86 15.85 -40.71
N SER A 945 2.39 15.54 -39.52
CA SER A 945 3.67 14.83 -39.39
C SER A 945 3.51 13.30 -39.36
N GLY A 946 2.33 12.80 -38.99
CA GLY A 946 2.08 11.37 -38.74
C GLY A 946 2.75 10.83 -37.47
N LEU A 947 3.32 11.70 -36.63
CA LEU A 947 3.98 11.33 -35.39
C LEU A 947 2.99 11.36 -34.22
N ASP A 948 3.24 10.53 -33.21
CA ASP A 948 2.53 10.58 -31.94
C ASP A 948 2.92 11.83 -31.15
N HIS A 949 1.93 12.51 -30.55
CA HIS A 949 2.14 13.52 -29.52
C HIS A 949 2.89 12.90 -28.32
N ALA A 950 3.66 13.73 -27.61
CA ALA A 950 4.56 13.26 -26.54
C ALA A 950 3.89 12.51 -25.39
N TYR A 951 2.61 12.84 -25.09
CA TYR A 951 1.79 12.21 -24.06
C TYR A 951 0.88 11.08 -24.61
N SER A 952 1.05 10.66 -25.85
CA SER A 952 0.29 9.52 -26.40
C SER A 952 0.88 8.22 -25.91
N CYS A 953 0.07 7.39 -25.23
CA CYS A 953 0.45 6.01 -24.93
C CYS A 953 0.97 5.32 -26.20
N PRO A 954 2.05 4.51 -26.13
CA PRO A 954 2.47 3.70 -27.27
C PRO A 954 1.32 2.81 -27.75
N ARG A 955 1.19 2.60 -29.07
CA ARG A 955 0.30 1.56 -29.58
C ARG A 955 0.80 0.20 -29.09
N ASP A 956 -0.12 -0.63 -28.61
CA ASP A 956 0.19 -2.00 -28.21
C ASP A 956 -0.76 -2.97 -28.91
N ASN A 957 -0.28 -3.55 -30.01
CA ASN A 957 -0.97 -4.61 -30.74
C ASN A 957 -1.06 -5.92 -29.94
N LYS A 958 -0.34 -6.04 -28.81
CA LYS A 958 -0.44 -7.16 -27.89
C LYS A 958 -1.41 -6.92 -26.72
N MET A 959 -2.12 -5.79 -26.70
CA MET A 959 -3.09 -5.49 -25.65
C MET A 959 -4.27 -6.46 -25.67
N GLU A 960 -4.47 -7.17 -24.55
CA GLU A 960 -5.56 -8.13 -24.34
C GLU A 960 -6.38 -7.69 -23.12
N VAL A 961 -7.52 -7.04 -23.38
CA VAL A 961 -8.36 -6.40 -22.34
C VAL A 961 -9.83 -6.43 -22.70
N SER A 962 -10.67 -6.71 -21.70
CA SER A 962 -12.14 -6.61 -21.77
C SER A 962 -12.63 -5.44 -20.91
N ALA A 963 -13.71 -4.79 -21.32
CA ALA A 963 -14.49 -3.92 -20.43
C ALA A 963 -15.11 -4.76 -19.30
N LEU A 964 -15.20 -4.18 -18.11
CA LEU A 964 -15.74 -4.87 -16.92
C LEU A 964 -17.20 -4.53 -16.67
N THR A 965 -17.60 -3.34 -17.09
CA THR A 965 -18.96 -2.82 -16.90
C THR A 965 -19.68 -2.66 -18.24
N HIS A 966 -21.00 -2.66 -18.18
CA HIS A 966 -21.89 -2.53 -19.33
C HIS A 966 -23.27 -2.08 -18.82
N ALA A 967 -24.10 -1.57 -19.74
CA ALA A 967 -25.46 -1.18 -19.44
C ALA A 967 -26.40 -2.40 -19.33
N LYS A 968 -27.47 -2.23 -18.55
CA LYS A 968 -28.28 -3.35 -18.03
C LYS A 968 -29.64 -3.54 -18.71
N TRP A 969 -29.84 -3.01 -19.94
CA TRP A 969 -31.11 -3.15 -20.67
C TRP A 969 -31.28 -4.54 -21.32
N TYR A 970 -32.50 -4.85 -21.79
CA TYR A 970 -32.79 -6.15 -22.39
C TYR A 970 -32.06 -6.31 -23.74
N GLY A 971 -31.14 -7.27 -23.82
CA GLY A 971 -30.30 -7.48 -25.00
C GLY A 971 -29.18 -6.44 -25.14
N ALA A 972 -28.74 -5.85 -24.03
CA ALA A 972 -27.59 -4.95 -24.02
C ALA A 972 -26.35 -5.60 -24.66
N PRO A 973 -25.54 -4.81 -25.42
CA PRO A 973 -24.28 -5.27 -25.95
C PRO A 973 -23.37 -5.86 -24.87
N ALA A 974 -22.57 -6.86 -25.25
CA ALA A 974 -21.46 -7.30 -24.42
C ALA A 974 -20.51 -6.13 -24.12
N PRO A 975 -19.78 -6.18 -22.99
CA PRO A 975 -18.61 -5.35 -22.77
C PRO A 975 -17.68 -5.39 -24.00
N VAL A 976 -17.21 -4.22 -24.43
CA VAL A 976 -16.26 -4.09 -25.55
C VAL A 976 -14.90 -4.67 -25.18
N PHE A 977 -14.09 -5.05 -26.17
CA PHE A 977 -12.80 -5.69 -25.95
C PHE A 977 -11.75 -5.40 -27.03
N ALA A 978 -10.48 -5.56 -26.66
CA ALA A 978 -9.36 -5.59 -27.59
C ALA A 978 -8.52 -6.85 -27.34
N ALA A 979 -8.04 -7.43 -28.43
CA ALA A 979 -7.21 -8.63 -28.43
C ALA A 979 -6.28 -8.60 -29.65
N PRO A 980 -5.11 -9.26 -29.59
CA PRO A 980 -4.25 -9.47 -30.77
C PRO A 980 -4.97 -10.32 -31.82
N ASP A 981 -4.70 -10.11 -33.11
CA ASP A 981 -5.30 -10.93 -34.17
C ASP A 981 -4.93 -12.41 -33.99
N ALA A 982 -3.69 -12.70 -33.57
CA ALA A 982 -3.24 -14.06 -33.29
C ALA A 982 -4.10 -14.80 -32.24
N VAL A 983 -4.66 -14.11 -31.23
CA VAL A 983 -5.54 -14.69 -30.21
C VAL A 983 -6.90 -15.08 -30.82
N LEU A 984 -7.42 -14.22 -31.70
CA LEU A 984 -8.72 -14.39 -32.34
C LEU A 984 -8.65 -15.39 -33.51
N GLU A 985 -7.57 -15.41 -34.29
CA GLU A 985 -7.32 -16.39 -35.35
C GLU A 985 -7.15 -17.81 -34.79
N GLU A 986 -6.40 -17.98 -33.70
CA GLU A 986 -6.24 -19.28 -33.01
C GLU A 986 -7.59 -19.87 -32.58
N ARG A 987 -8.53 -19.01 -32.16
CA ARG A 987 -9.89 -19.38 -31.73
C ARG A 987 -10.90 -19.44 -32.89
N GLY A 988 -10.48 -19.17 -34.13
CA GLY A 988 -11.37 -19.16 -35.31
C GLY A 988 -12.40 -18.02 -35.33
N LEU A 989 -12.12 -16.92 -34.63
CA LEU A 989 -13.06 -15.80 -34.40
C LEU A 989 -12.95 -14.69 -35.46
N LEU A 990 -11.95 -14.73 -36.33
CA LEU A 990 -11.82 -13.80 -37.46
C LEU A 990 -12.29 -14.43 -38.79
N VAL A 991 -12.94 -13.62 -39.63
CA VAL A 991 -13.31 -13.99 -41.00
C VAL A 991 -12.64 -13.00 -41.95
N ASN A 992 -11.67 -13.48 -42.75
CA ASN A 992 -10.82 -12.66 -43.62
C ASN A 992 -10.07 -11.53 -42.87
N GLY A 993 -9.68 -11.75 -41.61
CA GLY A 993 -9.01 -10.75 -40.77
C GLY A 993 -9.94 -9.70 -40.14
N ALA A 994 -11.27 -9.84 -40.31
CA ALA A 994 -12.26 -8.96 -39.68
C ALA A 994 -12.98 -9.65 -38.52
N ALA A 995 -13.29 -8.87 -37.48
CA ALA A 995 -14.04 -9.33 -36.33
C ALA A 995 -15.56 -9.45 -36.62
N GLY A 996 -16.26 -10.15 -35.73
CA GLY A 996 -17.71 -10.30 -35.76
C GLY A 996 -18.49 -9.10 -35.23
N ARG A 997 -19.70 -9.34 -34.74
CA ARG A 997 -20.56 -8.34 -34.08
C ARG A 997 -21.35 -8.95 -32.93
N TRP A 998 -21.96 -8.10 -32.11
CA TRP A 998 -23.02 -8.50 -31.19
C TRP A 998 -24.38 -8.53 -31.91
N THR A 999 -25.24 -9.46 -31.55
CA THR A 999 -26.68 -9.36 -31.83
C THR A 999 -27.46 -9.30 -30.53
N ASN A 1000 -28.50 -8.49 -30.49
CA ASN A 1000 -29.49 -8.47 -29.40
C ASN A 1000 -30.62 -9.49 -29.61
N ASN A 1001 -30.55 -10.31 -30.66
CA ASN A 1001 -31.48 -11.40 -30.93
C ASN A 1001 -31.22 -12.61 -30.02
N GLY A 1002 -32.25 -13.45 -29.85
CA GLY A 1002 -32.18 -14.62 -28.97
C GLY A 1002 -32.48 -14.28 -27.51
N HIS A 1003 -32.92 -15.27 -26.75
CA HIS A 1003 -33.25 -15.14 -25.32
C HIS A 1003 -32.41 -16.15 -24.53
N CYS A 1004 -31.87 -15.70 -23.40
CA CYS A 1004 -31.18 -16.56 -22.46
C CYS A 1004 -32.22 -17.17 -21.51
N ASN A 1005 -32.36 -18.50 -21.54
CA ASN A 1005 -33.32 -19.22 -20.69
C ASN A 1005 -32.96 -19.06 -19.20
N ASP A 1006 -31.66 -19.09 -18.92
CA ASP A 1006 -31.08 -18.85 -17.60
C ASP A 1006 -30.34 -17.50 -17.63
N VAL A 1007 -30.48 -16.73 -16.56
CA VAL A 1007 -29.82 -15.42 -16.41
C VAL A 1007 -28.62 -15.62 -15.47
N PRO A 1008 -27.38 -15.38 -15.90
CA PRO A 1008 -26.19 -15.66 -15.09
C PRO A 1008 -26.10 -14.69 -13.90
N GLU A 1009 -26.04 -15.24 -12.68
CA GLU A 1009 -25.73 -14.46 -11.46
C GLU A 1009 -24.21 -14.26 -11.29
N GLN A 1010 -23.41 -15.14 -11.89
CA GLN A 1010 -21.94 -15.11 -11.91
C GLN A 1010 -21.44 -15.45 -13.32
N VAL A 1011 -20.19 -15.10 -13.62
CA VAL A 1011 -19.50 -15.44 -14.88
C VAL A 1011 -18.05 -15.81 -14.60
N ASP A 1012 -17.45 -16.57 -15.52
CA ASP A 1012 -16.03 -16.94 -15.45
C ASP A 1012 -15.15 -15.70 -15.71
N THR A 1013 -14.56 -15.16 -14.65
CA THR A 1013 -13.70 -13.97 -14.67
C THR A 1013 -12.25 -14.25 -15.09
N SER A 1014 -11.83 -15.52 -15.15
CA SER A 1014 -10.52 -15.90 -15.70
C SER A 1014 -10.50 -15.79 -17.23
N LYS A 1015 -11.66 -16.01 -17.85
CA LYS A 1015 -11.88 -15.85 -19.28
C LYS A 1015 -12.12 -14.40 -19.68
N GLN A 1016 -11.56 -14.01 -20.82
CA GLN A 1016 -11.90 -12.76 -21.49
C GLN A 1016 -13.34 -12.78 -22.02
N VAL A 1017 -13.94 -11.60 -22.26
CA VAL A 1017 -15.37 -11.51 -22.59
C VAL A 1017 -15.75 -12.30 -23.86
N TRP A 1018 -14.82 -12.44 -24.82
CA TRP A 1018 -15.01 -13.19 -26.06
C TRP A 1018 -14.83 -14.72 -25.92
N GLU A 1019 -14.30 -15.19 -24.78
CA GLU A 1019 -14.05 -16.61 -24.50
C GLU A 1019 -15.14 -17.26 -23.63
N ARG A 1020 -16.07 -16.44 -23.09
CA ARG A 1020 -17.16 -16.90 -22.22
C ARG A 1020 -18.26 -17.59 -23.02
N ASP A 1021 -18.90 -18.58 -22.39
CA ASP A 1021 -20.01 -19.33 -22.98
C ASP A 1021 -21.15 -18.40 -23.43
N ASN A 1022 -21.88 -18.81 -24.47
CA ASN A 1022 -23.10 -18.12 -24.88
C ASN A 1022 -24.09 -17.98 -23.70
N CYS A 1023 -24.74 -16.82 -23.59
CA CYS A 1023 -25.58 -16.44 -22.44
C CYS A 1023 -24.87 -16.35 -21.06
N LYS A 1024 -23.53 -16.43 -21.00
CA LYS A 1024 -22.73 -16.19 -19.78
C LYS A 1024 -21.64 -15.12 -19.97
N ILE A 1025 -21.89 -14.15 -20.86
CA ILE A 1025 -20.90 -13.13 -21.24
C ILE A 1025 -20.72 -12.09 -20.12
N TYR A 1026 -21.82 -11.73 -19.45
CA TYR A 1026 -21.85 -10.79 -18.33
C TYR A 1026 -22.99 -11.12 -17.34
N VAL A 1027 -22.83 -10.69 -16.08
CA VAL A 1027 -23.83 -10.93 -15.02
C VAL A 1027 -25.15 -10.21 -15.35
N GLY A 1028 -26.26 -10.94 -15.29
CA GLY A 1028 -27.59 -10.42 -15.60
C GLY A 1028 -27.96 -10.43 -17.10
N GLN A 1029 -27.20 -11.11 -17.96
CA GLN A 1029 -27.52 -11.26 -19.39
C GLN A 1029 -28.88 -11.93 -19.62
N LYS A 1030 -29.76 -11.29 -20.40
CA LYS A 1030 -31.13 -11.77 -20.68
C LYS A 1030 -31.37 -12.15 -22.15
N ALA A 1031 -30.51 -11.69 -23.04
CA ALA A 1031 -30.62 -11.83 -24.48
C ALA A 1031 -29.30 -11.46 -25.15
N GLY A 1032 -29.17 -11.83 -26.42
CA GLY A 1032 -28.03 -11.49 -27.28
C GLY A 1032 -26.84 -12.44 -27.18
N SER A 1033 -26.00 -12.41 -28.23
CA SER A 1033 -24.81 -13.25 -28.39
C SER A 1033 -23.82 -12.61 -29.38
N PHE A 1034 -22.58 -13.09 -29.39
CA PHE A 1034 -21.64 -12.79 -30.47
C PHE A 1034 -22.01 -13.55 -31.76
N ILE A 1035 -21.68 -12.97 -32.92
CA ILE A 1035 -21.72 -13.59 -34.24
C ILE A 1035 -20.37 -13.31 -34.91
N TRP A 1036 -19.60 -14.36 -35.20
CA TRP A 1036 -18.25 -14.27 -35.78
C TRP A 1036 -18.31 -14.43 -37.32
N ASP A 1037 -18.88 -13.43 -37.99
CA ASP A 1037 -19.16 -13.43 -39.44
C ASP A 1037 -18.29 -12.43 -40.26
N GLY A 1038 -17.36 -11.73 -39.62
CA GLY A 1038 -16.52 -10.69 -40.25
C GLY A 1038 -17.24 -9.34 -40.47
N SER A 1039 -18.46 -9.17 -39.95
CA SER A 1039 -19.30 -7.98 -40.20
C SER A 1039 -18.81 -6.67 -39.56
N SER A 1040 -17.74 -6.68 -38.75
CA SER A 1040 -17.07 -5.45 -38.34
C SER A 1040 -16.20 -4.82 -39.43
N GLU A 1041 -15.90 -5.54 -40.52
CA GLU A 1041 -15.02 -5.15 -41.63
C GLU A 1041 -13.54 -4.84 -41.28
N GLU A 1042 -13.22 -4.56 -40.01
CA GLU A 1042 -11.86 -4.38 -39.47
C GLU A 1042 -11.58 -5.34 -38.29
N SER A 1043 -10.30 -5.40 -37.88
CA SER A 1043 -9.80 -6.11 -36.69
C SER A 1043 -9.99 -5.26 -35.41
N VAL A 1044 -9.85 -5.89 -34.23
CA VAL A 1044 -9.77 -5.21 -32.91
C VAL A 1044 -8.35 -5.15 -32.32
N GLU A 1045 -7.33 -5.52 -33.10
CA GLU A 1045 -5.92 -5.44 -32.70
C GLU A 1045 -5.47 -3.97 -32.55
N GLY A 1046 -4.73 -3.67 -31.47
CA GLY A 1046 -4.24 -2.31 -31.19
C GLY A 1046 -5.30 -1.32 -30.72
N CYS A 1047 -6.52 -1.80 -30.46
CA CYS A 1047 -7.62 -1.05 -29.85
C CYS A 1047 -7.44 -1.01 -28.30
N GLY A 1048 -8.52 -0.89 -27.53
CA GLY A 1048 -8.43 -0.86 -26.05
C GLY A 1048 -8.67 0.52 -25.41
N TRP A 1049 -8.74 1.57 -26.23
CA TRP A 1049 -8.76 2.97 -25.82
C TRP A 1049 -10.17 3.59 -25.76
N TRP A 1050 -11.20 2.76 -25.54
CA TRP A 1050 -12.59 3.19 -25.34
C TRP A 1050 -12.78 3.97 -24.03
N GLY A 1051 -13.91 4.66 -23.94
CA GLY A 1051 -14.30 5.53 -22.84
C GLY A 1051 -14.31 4.83 -21.49
N ARG A 1052 -13.60 5.39 -20.52
CA ARG A 1052 -13.61 4.90 -19.13
C ARG A 1052 -13.77 6.02 -18.12
N GLY A 1053 -14.24 5.66 -16.93
CA GLY A 1053 -14.53 6.60 -15.86
C GLY A 1053 -15.75 7.47 -16.17
N VAL A 1054 -16.05 8.37 -15.24
CA VAL A 1054 -17.39 8.99 -15.13
C VAL A 1054 -17.79 9.91 -16.30
N ILE A 1055 -16.83 10.39 -17.10
CA ILE A 1055 -17.09 11.19 -18.32
C ILE A 1055 -16.59 10.52 -19.61
N GLN A 1056 -16.24 9.23 -19.58
CA GLN A 1056 -15.81 8.48 -20.77
C GLN A 1056 -14.51 8.98 -21.41
N THR A 1057 -13.43 9.02 -20.63
CA THR A 1057 -12.08 9.35 -21.09
C THR A 1057 -11.64 8.34 -22.18
N THR A 1058 -11.43 8.84 -23.41
CA THR A 1058 -11.16 8.05 -24.64
C THR A 1058 -9.80 8.38 -25.25
N GLY A 1059 -9.16 7.40 -25.89
CA GLY A 1059 -8.02 7.57 -26.79
C GLY A 1059 -6.63 7.72 -26.15
N ARG A 1060 -5.59 7.29 -26.89
CA ARG A 1060 -4.21 7.13 -26.38
C ARG A 1060 -3.62 8.37 -25.73
N GLN A 1061 -3.94 9.57 -26.23
CA GLN A 1061 -3.45 10.83 -25.66
C GLN A 1061 -4.01 11.09 -24.26
N ASN A 1062 -5.29 10.82 -24.02
CA ASN A 1062 -5.91 11.12 -22.73
C ASN A 1062 -5.46 10.13 -21.66
N PHE A 1063 -5.46 8.82 -21.97
CA PHE A 1063 -4.89 7.80 -21.09
C PHE A 1063 -3.39 8.03 -20.83
N GLY A 1064 -2.62 8.46 -21.83
CA GLY A 1064 -1.20 8.71 -21.67
C GLY A 1064 -0.90 9.97 -20.86
N THR A 1065 -1.69 11.04 -21.03
CA THR A 1065 -1.62 12.24 -20.20
C THR A 1065 -1.94 11.90 -18.74
N LEU A 1066 -3.00 11.11 -18.50
CA LEU A 1066 -3.33 10.58 -17.17
C LEU A 1066 -2.17 9.75 -16.59
N ASN A 1067 -1.59 8.84 -17.38
CA ASN A 1067 -0.46 8.02 -16.97
C ASN A 1067 0.80 8.83 -16.66
N HIS A 1068 1.02 9.95 -17.34
CA HIS A 1068 2.18 10.83 -17.10
C HIS A 1068 2.11 11.58 -15.78
N TYR A 1069 0.93 12.10 -15.41
CA TYR A 1069 0.78 12.94 -14.22
C TYR A 1069 0.23 12.22 -12.98
N LEU A 1070 -0.41 11.06 -13.12
CA LEU A 1070 -0.93 10.27 -12.00
C LEU A 1070 -0.28 8.89 -11.88
N GLY A 1071 0.01 8.23 -13.00
CA GLY A 1071 0.54 6.87 -13.05
C GLY A 1071 2.07 6.79 -13.18
N ARG A 1072 2.56 5.66 -13.71
CA ARG A 1072 4.00 5.36 -13.89
C ARG A 1072 4.75 6.23 -14.90
N SER A 1073 4.06 7.07 -15.65
CA SER A 1073 4.52 7.75 -16.85
C SER A 1073 4.98 6.82 -17.98
N HIS A 1074 4.77 7.26 -19.21
CA HIS A 1074 5.24 6.60 -20.44
C HIS A 1074 6.08 7.54 -21.32
N VAL A 1075 6.22 8.80 -20.90
CA VAL A 1075 6.88 9.86 -21.66
C VAL A 1075 8.38 9.60 -21.68
N ASP A 1076 8.96 9.78 -22.87
CA ASP A 1076 10.38 9.61 -23.09
C ASP A 1076 11.17 10.71 -22.36
N PRO A 1077 12.08 10.38 -21.41
CA PRO A 1077 12.82 11.39 -20.65
C PRO A 1077 13.62 12.36 -21.54
N GLU A 1078 14.05 11.92 -22.74
CA GLU A 1078 14.73 12.81 -23.66
C GLU A 1078 13.82 13.90 -24.24
N THR A 1079 12.49 13.75 -24.17
CA THR A 1079 11.53 14.73 -24.70
C THR A 1079 11.20 15.85 -23.72
N ILE A 1080 11.46 15.66 -22.42
CA ILE A 1080 11.19 16.64 -21.37
C ILE A 1080 11.89 17.98 -21.69
N GLY A 1081 11.17 19.09 -21.56
CA GLY A 1081 11.62 20.45 -21.87
C GLY A 1081 11.68 20.77 -23.37
N LYS A 1082 11.40 19.83 -24.28
CA LYS A 1082 11.29 20.10 -25.72
C LYS A 1082 9.85 20.48 -26.07
N THR A 1083 9.69 21.43 -26.99
CA THR A 1083 8.38 21.73 -27.59
C THR A 1083 8.14 20.80 -28.78
N ILE A 1084 7.12 19.95 -28.67
CA ILE A 1084 6.67 19.02 -29.71
C ILE A 1084 5.24 19.43 -30.10
N ASP A 1085 5.05 19.78 -31.36
CA ASP A 1085 3.75 20.18 -31.92
C ASP A 1085 3.02 21.28 -31.15
N GLY A 1086 3.78 22.27 -30.68
CA GLY A 1086 3.29 23.43 -29.93
C GLY A 1086 3.13 23.21 -28.42
N VAL A 1087 3.25 21.97 -27.95
CA VAL A 1087 3.20 21.62 -26.52
C VAL A 1087 4.61 21.40 -26.00
N THR A 1088 4.99 22.09 -24.92
CA THR A 1088 6.24 21.80 -24.21
C THR A 1088 6.01 20.60 -23.30
N VAL A 1089 6.86 19.59 -23.43
CA VAL A 1089 6.76 18.37 -22.62
C VAL A 1089 7.28 18.67 -21.21
N GLU A 1090 6.46 18.41 -20.21
CA GLU A 1090 6.79 18.62 -18.80
C GLU A 1090 7.47 17.38 -18.20
N ALA A 1091 8.05 17.53 -17.02
CA ALA A 1091 8.56 16.40 -16.26
C ALA A 1091 7.39 15.73 -15.50
N PRO A 1092 7.40 14.40 -15.35
CA PRO A 1092 6.40 13.74 -14.51
C PRO A 1092 6.57 14.19 -13.05
N PRO A 1093 5.51 14.17 -12.22
CA PRO A 1093 5.63 14.43 -10.79
C PRO A 1093 6.65 13.50 -10.15
N ALA A 1094 7.42 14.00 -9.17
CA ALA A 1094 8.45 13.21 -8.48
C ALA A 1094 7.87 12.04 -7.66
N ASN A 1095 6.59 12.13 -7.30
CA ASN A 1095 5.84 11.13 -6.55
C ASN A 1095 4.37 11.12 -7.05
N PRO A 1096 4.08 10.48 -8.20
CA PRO A 1096 2.72 10.43 -8.75
C PRO A 1096 1.77 9.69 -7.83
N LEU A 1097 0.54 10.21 -7.70
CA LEU A 1097 -0.43 9.77 -6.70
C LEU A 1097 -0.81 8.29 -6.80
N TYR A 1098 -0.77 7.74 -8.02
CA TYR A 1098 -1.10 6.36 -8.35
C TYR A 1098 0.07 5.70 -9.09
N ALA A 1099 1.29 5.89 -8.59
CA ALA A 1099 2.52 5.35 -9.18
C ALA A 1099 2.55 3.81 -9.32
N GLU A 1100 1.62 3.10 -8.71
CA GLU A 1100 1.39 1.67 -8.89
C GLU A 1100 0.54 1.32 -10.13
N LEU A 1101 -0.16 2.30 -10.72
CA LEU A 1101 -1.02 2.12 -11.90
C LEU A 1101 -0.29 2.53 -13.20
N ASP A 1102 -0.47 1.72 -14.25
CA ASP A 1102 -0.02 2.03 -15.61
C ASP A 1102 -1.19 2.04 -16.58
N PHE A 1103 -1.82 3.21 -16.75
CA PHE A 1103 -3.00 3.36 -17.62
C PHE A 1103 -2.69 3.19 -19.11
N CYS A 1104 -1.41 3.16 -19.52
CA CYS A 1104 -1.03 2.83 -20.90
C CYS A 1104 -0.91 1.33 -21.15
N SER A 1105 -0.53 0.55 -20.14
CA SER A 1105 -0.43 -0.92 -20.25
C SER A 1105 -1.72 -1.63 -19.83
N ASN A 1106 -2.49 -1.07 -18.90
CA ASN A 1106 -3.85 -1.51 -18.60
C ASN A 1106 -4.78 -0.29 -18.37
N PRO A 1107 -5.42 0.27 -19.42
CA PRO A 1107 -6.42 1.32 -19.26
C PRO A 1107 -7.66 0.88 -18.47
N GLY A 1108 -7.88 -0.44 -18.32
CA GLY A 1108 -8.96 -1.01 -17.52
C GLY A 1108 -8.91 -0.67 -16.02
N LEU A 1109 -7.72 -0.32 -15.50
CA LEU A 1109 -7.52 0.07 -14.10
C LEU A 1109 -8.46 1.20 -13.63
N ILE A 1110 -8.90 2.09 -14.53
CA ILE A 1110 -9.86 3.16 -14.22
C ILE A 1110 -11.22 2.60 -13.74
N CYS A 1111 -11.60 1.41 -14.21
CA CYS A 1111 -12.89 0.79 -13.90
C CYS A 1111 -12.76 -0.52 -13.10
N SER A 1112 -11.57 -1.11 -13.00
CA SER A 1112 -11.33 -2.37 -12.29
C SER A 1112 -10.94 -2.20 -10.83
N SER A 1113 -10.17 -1.16 -10.49
CA SER A 1113 -9.48 -1.08 -9.20
C SER A 1113 -10.46 -1.09 -8.02
N GLU A 1114 -10.29 -2.07 -7.13
CA GLU A 1114 -11.01 -2.14 -5.86
C GLU A 1114 -10.24 -1.48 -4.71
N GLU A 1115 -8.93 -1.25 -4.86
CA GLU A 1115 -8.16 -0.45 -3.91
C GLU A 1115 -8.33 1.07 -4.12
N ASN A 1116 -8.21 1.55 -5.37
CA ASN A 1116 -8.25 2.97 -5.73
C ASN A 1116 -9.57 3.34 -6.44
N LYS A 1117 -10.72 3.06 -5.81
CA LYS A 1117 -12.06 3.20 -6.44
C LYS A 1117 -12.36 4.60 -6.97
N GLU A 1118 -11.81 5.62 -6.32
CA GLU A 1118 -11.93 7.03 -6.69
C GLU A 1118 -11.31 7.37 -8.05
N ILE A 1119 -10.44 6.51 -8.61
CA ILE A 1119 -9.78 6.77 -9.90
C ILE A 1119 -10.78 6.99 -11.05
N LYS A 1120 -11.96 6.35 -10.99
CA LYS A 1120 -13.05 6.51 -11.97
C LYS A 1120 -13.64 7.91 -11.99
N TRP A 1121 -13.55 8.62 -10.85
CA TRP A 1121 -13.92 10.03 -10.71
C TRP A 1121 -12.75 10.93 -11.08
N ILE A 1122 -11.54 10.63 -10.60
CA ILE A 1122 -10.32 11.41 -10.88
C ILE A 1122 -10.04 11.51 -12.38
N ALA A 1123 -10.22 10.43 -13.15
CA ALA A 1123 -10.10 10.46 -14.60
C ALA A 1123 -10.99 11.52 -15.27
N GLY A 1124 -12.16 11.81 -14.68
CA GLY A 1124 -13.06 12.86 -15.15
C GLY A 1124 -12.81 14.24 -14.53
N LEU A 1125 -12.45 14.29 -13.24
CA LEU A 1125 -12.08 15.53 -12.55
C LEU A 1125 -10.80 16.13 -13.14
N PHE A 1126 -9.85 15.30 -13.59
CA PHE A 1126 -8.64 15.72 -14.29
C PHE A 1126 -9.00 16.47 -15.59
N TYR A 1127 -9.76 15.84 -16.49
CA TYR A 1127 -10.28 16.49 -17.70
C TYR A 1127 -11.07 17.77 -17.37
N TRP A 1128 -11.92 17.74 -16.35
CA TRP A 1128 -12.70 18.90 -15.94
C TRP A 1128 -11.80 20.09 -15.59
N VAL A 1129 -10.75 19.84 -14.81
CA VAL A 1129 -9.75 20.84 -14.45
C VAL A 1129 -8.97 21.33 -15.67
N THR A 1130 -8.47 20.42 -16.52
CA THR A 1130 -7.61 20.77 -17.66
C THR A 1130 -8.34 21.32 -18.89
N SER A 1131 -9.66 21.13 -19.00
CA SER A 1131 -10.41 21.43 -20.22
C SER A 1131 -11.70 22.23 -20.00
N VAL A 1132 -12.29 22.22 -18.80
CA VAL A 1132 -13.50 23.00 -18.48
C VAL A 1132 -13.17 24.20 -17.59
N GLN A 1133 -12.47 24.00 -16.47
CA GLN A 1133 -12.05 25.11 -15.59
C GLN A 1133 -10.91 25.95 -16.22
N ALA A 1134 -10.01 25.29 -16.97
CA ALA A 1134 -8.94 25.92 -17.73
C ALA A 1134 -9.32 26.29 -19.19
N TYR A 1135 -10.61 26.27 -19.56
CA TYR A 1135 -11.03 26.61 -20.93
C TYR A 1135 -10.58 28.02 -21.33
N ASN A 1136 -9.96 28.13 -22.51
CA ASN A 1136 -9.45 29.37 -23.08
C ASN A 1136 -9.63 29.34 -24.61
N ASP A 1137 -10.25 30.39 -25.18
CA ASP A 1137 -10.42 30.57 -26.63
C ASP A 1137 -9.74 31.88 -27.06
N GLU A 1138 -8.44 31.97 -26.78
CA GLU A 1138 -7.62 33.17 -26.93
C GLU A 1138 -7.63 33.71 -28.38
N GLY A 1139 -8.36 34.80 -28.60
CA GLY A 1139 -8.55 35.40 -29.92
C GLY A 1139 -9.63 34.74 -30.81
N GLY A 1140 -10.37 33.76 -30.27
CA GLY A 1140 -11.51 33.11 -30.92
C GLY A 1140 -12.85 33.79 -30.67
N GLN A 1141 -13.94 33.01 -30.74
CA GLN A 1141 -15.31 33.49 -30.56
C GLN A 1141 -15.68 33.70 -29.08
N TYR A 1142 -15.06 32.95 -28.18
CA TYR A 1142 -15.37 32.86 -26.76
C TYR A 1142 -14.24 33.39 -25.86
N ALA A 1143 -13.39 34.28 -26.38
CA ALA A 1143 -12.21 34.82 -25.69
C ALA A 1143 -12.51 35.52 -24.34
N ASP A 1144 -13.73 36.03 -24.16
CA ASP A 1144 -14.19 36.64 -22.90
C ASP A 1144 -14.80 35.63 -21.90
N TRP A 1145 -14.99 34.37 -22.31
CA TRP A 1145 -15.59 33.33 -21.45
C TRP A 1145 -14.56 32.81 -20.44
N ASN A 1146 -14.97 32.72 -19.18
CA ASN A 1146 -14.14 32.16 -18.12
C ASN A 1146 -15.02 31.44 -17.09
N TYR A 1147 -14.64 30.20 -16.76
CA TYR A 1147 -15.41 29.32 -15.87
C TYR A 1147 -15.74 29.98 -14.52
N TYR A 1148 -14.75 30.59 -13.87
CA TYR A 1148 -14.92 31.20 -12.55
C TYR A 1148 -15.85 32.40 -12.59
N ASN A 1149 -15.72 33.24 -13.62
CA ASN A 1149 -16.58 34.42 -13.80
C ASN A 1149 -18.03 34.02 -14.06
N GLU A 1150 -18.29 33.01 -14.90
CA GLU A 1150 -19.64 32.56 -15.22
C GLU A 1150 -20.29 31.76 -14.07
N LEU A 1151 -19.52 30.95 -13.34
CA LEU A 1151 -19.96 30.32 -12.09
C LEU A 1151 -20.35 31.39 -11.05
N LYS A 1152 -19.47 32.38 -10.84
CA LYS A 1152 -19.72 33.49 -9.91
C LYS A 1152 -20.96 34.26 -10.30
N LYS A 1153 -21.13 34.62 -11.57
CA LYS A 1153 -22.30 35.30 -12.12
C LYS A 1153 -23.60 34.51 -11.91
N TYR A 1154 -23.56 33.18 -12.04
CA TYR A 1154 -24.72 32.32 -11.72
C TYR A 1154 -25.09 32.39 -10.23
N VAL A 1155 -24.11 32.31 -9.33
CA VAL A 1155 -24.34 32.42 -7.88
C VAL A 1155 -24.80 33.83 -7.48
N ASP A 1156 -24.14 34.88 -7.96
CA ASP A 1156 -24.47 36.29 -7.71
C ASP A 1156 -25.88 36.64 -8.24
N SER A 1157 -26.38 35.94 -9.27
CA SER A 1157 -27.76 36.08 -9.75
C SER A 1157 -28.81 35.48 -8.80
N GLY A 1158 -28.40 34.76 -7.76
CA GLY A 1158 -29.30 33.99 -6.90
C GLY A 1158 -29.74 32.67 -7.53
N LEU A 1159 -28.82 31.99 -8.22
CA LEU A 1159 -29.01 30.67 -8.88
C LEU A 1159 -30.10 30.67 -9.97
N GLN A 1160 -30.20 31.75 -10.75
CA GLN A 1160 -31.25 31.91 -11.77
C GLN A 1160 -30.81 31.50 -13.18
N GLY A 1161 -31.64 30.72 -13.87
CA GLY A 1161 -31.45 30.35 -15.28
C GLY A 1161 -30.48 29.19 -15.53
N SER A 1162 -30.14 28.94 -16.79
CA SER A 1162 -29.35 27.76 -17.23
C SER A 1162 -28.02 28.07 -17.93
N GLN A 1163 -27.68 29.33 -18.22
CA GLN A 1163 -26.54 29.67 -19.09
C GLN A 1163 -25.24 28.99 -18.65
N PHE A 1164 -24.88 29.06 -17.37
CA PHE A 1164 -23.65 28.44 -16.86
C PHE A 1164 -23.58 26.93 -17.11
N ILE A 1165 -24.69 26.20 -16.89
CA ILE A 1165 -24.70 24.75 -17.15
C ILE A 1165 -24.79 24.42 -18.64
N ASP A 1166 -25.40 25.30 -19.45
CA ASP A 1166 -25.46 25.17 -20.91
C ASP A 1166 -24.07 25.30 -21.52
N ASP A 1167 -23.32 26.34 -21.15
CA ASP A 1167 -21.94 26.60 -21.57
C ASP A 1167 -21.04 25.42 -21.20
N VAL A 1168 -21.10 24.99 -19.94
CA VAL A 1168 -20.31 23.85 -19.42
C VAL A 1168 -20.67 22.54 -20.12
N SER A 1169 -21.95 22.30 -20.42
CA SER A 1169 -22.39 21.13 -21.20
C SER A 1169 -21.88 21.18 -22.65
N GLY A 1170 -21.79 22.39 -23.22
CA GLY A 1170 -21.14 22.67 -24.49
C GLY A 1170 -19.66 22.28 -24.51
N ILE A 1171 -18.89 22.72 -23.52
CA ILE A 1171 -17.46 22.40 -23.45
C ILE A 1171 -17.26 20.87 -23.36
N VAL A 1172 -17.97 20.19 -22.45
CA VAL A 1172 -17.83 18.74 -22.25
C VAL A 1172 -18.27 17.92 -23.46
N ASN A 1173 -19.39 18.26 -24.11
CA ASN A 1173 -19.93 17.44 -25.20
C ASN A 1173 -19.40 17.83 -26.59
N ARG A 1174 -18.95 19.08 -26.78
CA ARG A 1174 -18.67 19.68 -28.09
C ARG A 1174 -17.42 20.56 -28.15
N GLY A 1175 -16.78 20.88 -27.02
CA GLY A 1175 -15.55 21.67 -26.98
C GLY A 1175 -15.72 23.18 -27.07
N CYS A 1176 -16.92 23.72 -26.88
CA CYS A 1176 -17.14 25.17 -26.84
C CYS A 1176 -18.30 25.57 -25.90
N PRO A 1177 -18.28 26.75 -25.26
CA PRO A 1177 -19.33 27.21 -24.34
C PRO A 1177 -20.59 27.69 -25.08
N ASP A 1178 -21.22 26.81 -25.85
CA ASP A 1178 -22.51 27.04 -26.52
C ASP A 1178 -23.28 25.71 -26.67
N LEU A 1179 -24.60 25.79 -26.86
CA LEU A 1179 -25.47 24.64 -27.15
C LEU A 1179 -25.31 24.14 -28.60
N THR A 1180 -24.79 24.97 -29.50
CA THR A 1180 -24.47 24.60 -30.90
C THR A 1180 -23.05 25.05 -31.25
N CYS A 1181 -22.10 24.12 -31.19
CA CYS A 1181 -20.72 24.35 -31.63
C CYS A 1181 -20.55 24.01 -33.13
N THR A 1182 -19.40 24.36 -33.70
CA THR A 1182 -18.99 23.93 -35.06
C THR A 1182 -18.90 22.40 -35.21
N THR A 1183 -18.70 21.70 -34.09
CA THR A 1183 -18.70 20.25 -33.92
C THR A 1183 -20.10 19.63 -33.75
N GLY A 1184 -21.17 20.45 -33.66
CA GLY A 1184 -22.58 20.03 -33.59
C GLY A 1184 -23.33 20.47 -32.32
N ASP A 1185 -24.59 20.05 -32.21
CA ASP A 1185 -25.51 20.39 -31.11
C ASP A 1185 -25.26 19.54 -29.85
N VAL A 1186 -25.30 20.15 -28.66
CA VAL A 1186 -25.12 19.43 -27.38
C VAL A 1186 -26.20 18.35 -27.20
N HIS A 1187 -25.75 17.13 -26.90
CA HIS A 1187 -26.64 15.99 -26.66
C HIS A 1187 -27.27 16.05 -25.26
N ASN A 1188 -28.60 15.81 -25.18
CA ASN A 1188 -29.38 15.71 -23.93
C ASN A 1188 -29.27 16.92 -22.99
N VAL A 1189 -29.35 18.13 -23.56
CA VAL A 1189 -29.33 19.41 -22.81
C VAL A 1189 -30.40 19.47 -21.71
N LYS A 1190 -31.61 18.94 -21.98
CA LYS A 1190 -32.71 18.95 -21.02
C LYS A 1190 -32.35 18.13 -19.79
N GLU A 1191 -31.85 16.93 -20.00
CA GLU A 1191 -31.47 15.98 -18.96
C GLU A 1191 -30.28 16.52 -18.15
N ARG A 1192 -29.26 17.12 -18.79
CA ARG A 1192 -28.14 17.79 -18.09
C ARG A 1192 -28.62 18.93 -17.17
N ARG A 1193 -29.55 19.77 -17.64
CA ARG A 1193 -30.18 20.83 -16.82
C ARG A 1193 -30.99 20.26 -15.65
N GLU A 1194 -31.75 19.20 -15.89
CA GLU A 1194 -32.55 18.53 -14.85
C GLU A 1194 -31.64 17.88 -13.79
N ASN A 1195 -30.54 17.24 -14.19
CA ASN A 1195 -29.53 16.69 -13.30
C ASN A 1195 -28.84 17.78 -12.46
N PHE A 1196 -28.42 18.89 -13.08
CA PHE A 1196 -27.81 20.03 -12.37
C PHE A 1196 -28.74 20.59 -11.31
N LYS A 1197 -30.02 20.78 -11.67
CA LYS A 1197 -31.05 21.23 -10.73
C LYS A 1197 -31.23 20.24 -9.57
N LEU A 1198 -31.27 18.94 -9.86
CA LEU A 1198 -31.42 17.89 -8.86
C LEU A 1198 -30.24 17.88 -7.87
N VAL A 1199 -28.99 17.89 -8.36
CA VAL A 1199 -27.82 17.86 -7.47
C VAL A 1199 -27.74 19.12 -6.60
N LEU A 1200 -28.01 20.32 -7.15
CA LEU A 1200 -28.10 21.54 -6.35
C LEU A 1200 -29.13 21.42 -5.21
N GLN A 1201 -30.30 20.82 -5.49
CA GLN A 1201 -31.34 20.58 -4.47
C GLN A 1201 -30.92 19.54 -3.43
N LYS A 1202 -30.21 18.47 -3.81
CA LYS A 1202 -29.67 17.47 -2.87
C LYS A 1202 -28.55 18.02 -2.00
N LEU A 1203 -27.77 18.97 -2.52
CA LEU A 1203 -26.80 19.76 -1.75
C LEU A 1203 -27.44 20.92 -0.97
N GLY A 1204 -28.78 21.03 -0.91
CA GLY A 1204 -29.51 21.98 -0.07
C GLY A 1204 -29.59 23.41 -0.62
N LEU A 1205 -29.46 23.62 -1.94
CA LEU A 1205 -29.64 24.90 -2.61
C LEU A 1205 -31.02 25.01 -3.30
N ASP A 1206 -31.47 26.24 -3.58
CA ASP A 1206 -32.76 26.57 -4.22
C ASP A 1206 -32.58 27.21 -5.61
N PRO A 1207 -32.28 26.41 -6.67
CA PRO A 1207 -32.09 26.88 -8.04
C PRO A 1207 -33.41 27.25 -8.77
N LYS A 1208 -33.38 28.35 -9.52
CA LYS A 1208 -34.57 29.05 -10.04
C LYS A 1208 -34.67 29.02 -11.57
#